data_AF-A0AAW4WE69-F1
#
_entry.id   AF-A0AAW4WE69-F1
#
_cell.length_a   1.000
_cell.length_b   1.000
_cell.length_c   1.000
_cell.angle_alpha   90.00
_cell.angle_beta   90.00
_cell.angle_gamma   90.00
#
_symmetry.space_group_name_H-M   'P 1'
#
loop_
_entity.id
_entity.type
_entity.pdbx_description
1 polymer ?
#
loop_
_entity_poly.entity_id
_entity_poly.type
_entity_poly.pdbx_seq_one_letter_code
_entity_poly.pdbx_strand_id
1 'polypeptide(L)'
;MNRWKKSRDNRGMSLVMVIGTVALVSILVVIVLSLSLMNIQMKSVYKKSADNFYDAEAAMDEIRTGLQQDVADAATTAYLSVMSQYSASSYQDAVRQSTFRELYRKELKKKIGQTMDDTHYDIGYLENYIGASHRYEAATGTGARLTTQDGKDADFVVTQSGLVIMNLELSYKDADAYESVVDTDLVLSYPQVNFIQSTSVPDLLNYCVVADEGVWVNNGNRTLTMNGNVYAGDYYTGSSSDRNGFHIDNSGSVMLGLRKTLITRGGLTVENKGSFTTDTKATIWADNLNVYSNAALSLSGSTYVSDDLTITGSGDVTLRGEYYGYGNPETAKAAASVVTEEVNANKAAYSSAMIINGIADSGKASIRMNGLKTLMLAGNAYIGSGNAMMGESLAVKSSQTAYLAPADCFLIKTTNPTTVAEDFMAKSDFAATPEKYINYEVLKNYHAFDITPLYKDGLVYYFLKFENAKEAAAFDLAYYNDADHAATRQQYLSLYVDDAELSIRESSTVEKITNGSILVWDTKGIRTIEPTTISNGLDDIYEDGYYAGLQSGWQDMYASYNISLTKDYERLTTEQKAATVFENLVDVDGLKKITGTSGAVEFEFTDGDGVRQVAYVTDNEGASALEVDASFLGGKNVPLIIATGDVNVTADYSGTILSGGQVTFGMPGSSSSTVSSDMQDAARVIQNAEYKKGSDTYILSQVLKNSQYYVGSIGKAYTGEDAVDVTKLVTYQNWSKE
;
A
#
# COMPACT_ATOMS: atom_id res chain seq x y z
N MET A 1 101.40 76.03 58.39
CA MET A 1 100.13 75.53 58.98
C MET A 1 99.01 76.49 58.59
N ASN A 2 98.09 76.07 57.70
CA ASN A 2 96.64 76.32 57.76
C ASN A 2 95.99 76.08 56.39
N ARG A 3 95.21 74.99 56.33
CA ARG A 3 94.35 74.56 55.22
C ARG A 3 93.08 75.40 55.24
N TRP A 4 92.72 76.04 54.13
CA TRP A 4 91.38 76.61 53.94
C TRP A 4 90.50 75.62 53.17
N LYS A 5 89.49 75.08 53.87
CA LYS A 5 88.40 74.26 53.31
C LYS A 5 87.40 75.20 52.59
N LYS A 6 87.23 75.03 51.28
CA LYS A 6 86.19 75.72 50.50
C LYS A 6 84.88 74.93 50.64
N SER A 7 83.92 75.45 51.40
CA SER A 7 82.56 74.92 51.47
C SER A 7 81.82 75.28 50.18
N ARG A 8 81.37 74.29 49.40
CA ARG A 8 80.51 74.48 48.23
C ARG A 8 79.05 74.57 48.69
N ASP A 9 78.40 75.69 48.37
CA ASP A 9 76.97 75.92 48.63
C ASP A 9 76.14 75.18 47.57
N ASN A 10 75.34 74.18 47.99
CA ASN A 10 74.60 73.24 47.12
C ASN A 10 73.09 73.55 47.04
N ARG A 11 72.63 74.73 47.46
CA ARG A 11 71.19 75.06 47.52
C ARG A 11 70.46 75.02 46.17
N GLY A 12 71.17 75.23 45.05
CA GLY A 12 70.60 75.08 43.70
C GLY A 12 70.47 73.63 43.20
N MET A 13 71.30 72.72 43.73
CA MET A 13 71.32 71.31 43.31
C MET A 13 70.10 70.53 43.86
N SER A 14 69.58 70.95 45.02
CA SER A 14 68.34 70.39 45.59
C SER A 14 67.11 70.70 44.73
N LEU A 15 67.00 71.91 44.16
CA LEU A 15 65.87 72.30 43.31
C LEU A 15 65.91 71.53 41.98
N VAL A 16 67.08 71.39 41.37
CA VAL A 16 67.28 70.63 40.12
C VAL A 16 67.02 69.14 40.33
N MET A 17 67.43 68.56 41.46
CA MET A 17 67.07 67.18 41.79
C MET A 17 65.56 67.00 41.93
N VAL A 18 64.87 67.91 42.65
CA VAL A 18 63.42 67.83 42.82
C VAL A 18 62.69 67.93 41.48
N ILE A 19 63.05 68.88 40.62
CA ILE A 19 62.48 69.01 39.27
C ILE A 19 62.77 67.77 38.42
N GLY A 20 63.99 67.23 38.47
CA GLY A 20 64.36 66.00 37.78
C GLY A 20 63.57 64.78 38.24
N THR A 21 63.36 64.62 39.56
CA THR A 21 62.52 63.54 40.11
C THR A 21 61.05 63.70 39.76
N VAL A 22 60.49 64.91 39.80
CA VAL A 22 59.08 65.15 39.43
C VAL A 22 58.86 64.93 37.94
N ALA A 23 59.81 65.34 37.09
CA ALA A 23 59.76 65.05 35.65
C ALA A 23 59.81 63.55 35.36
N LEU A 24 60.69 62.79 36.05
CA LEU A 24 60.76 61.34 35.94
C LEU A 24 59.46 60.66 36.37
N VAL A 25 58.88 61.05 37.51
CA VAL A 25 57.60 60.51 37.99
C VAL A 25 56.46 60.86 37.02
N SER A 26 56.43 62.06 36.47
CA SER A 26 55.42 62.49 35.50
C SER A 26 55.50 61.68 34.20
N ILE A 27 56.70 61.44 33.68
CA ILE A 27 56.93 60.56 32.52
C ILE A 27 56.46 59.14 32.82
N LEU A 28 56.75 58.63 34.02
CA LEU A 28 56.35 57.28 34.43
C LEU A 28 54.82 57.15 34.55
N VAL A 29 54.13 58.16 35.09
CA VAL A 29 52.66 58.22 35.14
C VAL A 29 52.05 58.24 33.73
N VAL A 30 52.62 59.02 32.80
CA VAL A 30 52.16 59.07 31.40
C VAL A 30 52.35 57.72 30.71
N ILE A 31 53.47 57.02 30.94
CA ILE A 31 53.71 55.68 30.40
C ILE A 31 52.67 54.68 30.94
N VAL A 32 52.39 54.68 32.24
CA VAL A 32 51.40 53.79 32.86
C VAL A 32 49.98 54.08 32.35
N LEU A 33 49.61 55.36 32.19
CA LEU A 33 48.32 55.76 31.62
C LEU A 33 48.20 55.36 30.14
N SER A 34 49.27 55.53 29.36
CA SER A 34 49.32 55.11 27.95
C SER A 34 49.18 53.60 27.80
N LEU A 35 49.90 52.81 28.61
CA LEU A 35 49.76 51.35 28.67
C LEU A 35 48.35 50.93 29.08
N SER A 36 47.72 51.66 30.00
CA SER A 36 46.35 51.39 30.43
C SER A 36 45.32 51.69 29.33
N LEU A 37 45.48 52.81 28.61
CA LEU A 37 44.65 53.18 27.45
C LEU A 37 44.81 52.17 26.30
N MET A 38 46.04 51.79 25.97
CA MET A 38 46.33 50.73 25.00
C MET A 38 45.68 49.41 25.40
N ASN A 39 45.72 49.03 26.69
CA ASN A 39 45.08 47.80 27.17
C ASN A 39 43.55 47.85 27.07
N ILE A 40 42.92 49.00 27.37
CA ILE A 40 41.47 49.19 27.21
C ILE A 40 41.08 49.11 25.72
N GLN A 41 41.85 49.78 24.84
CA GLN A 41 41.62 49.74 23.40
C GLN A 41 41.79 48.32 22.86
N MET A 42 42.86 47.62 23.23
CA MET A 42 43.07 46.22 22.87
C MET A 42 41.90 45.35 23.33
N LYS A 43 41.45 45.47 24.60
CA LYS A 43 40.28 44.73 25.09
C LYS A 43 38.98 45.04 24.33
N SER A 44 38.78 46.31 23.95
CA SER A 44 37.63 46.70 23.13
C SER A 44 37.68 46.08 21.74
N VAL A 45 38.86 46.05 21.11
CA VAL A 45 39.07 45.42 19.80
C VAL A 45 38.87 43.91 19.89
N TYR A 46 39.43 43.26 20.93
CA TYR A 46 39.21 41.83 21.18
C TYR A 46 37.73 41.51 21.38
N LYS A 47 36.99 42.34 22.12
CA LYS A 47 35.55 42.14 22.30
C LYS A 47 34.79 42.25 20.98
N LYS A 48 35.03 43.30 20.20
CA LYS A 48 34.37 43.50 18.90
C LYS A 48 34.68 42.39 17.90
N SER A 49 35.93 41.96 17.84
CA SER A 49 36.34 40.82 17.02
C SER A 49 35.66 39.51 17.46
N ALA A 50 35.50 39.29 18.76
CA ALA A 50 34.74 38.14 19.26
C ALA A 50 33.25 38.23 18.91
N ASP A 51 32.63 39.41 19.05
CA ASP A 51 31.23 39.68 18.70
C ASP A 51 30.99 39.43 17.19
N ASN A 52 31.86 39.94 16.32
CA ASN A 52 31.80 39.72 14.87
C ASN A 52 31.95 38.23 14.49
N PHE A 53 32.75 37.50 15.27
CA PHE A 53 32.91 36.06 15.07
C PHE A 53 31.65 35.27 15.47
N TYR A 54 30.96 35.69 16.52
CA TYR A 54 29.70 35.05 16.91
C TYR A 54 28.61 35.22 15.84
N ASP A 55 28.55 36.37 15.18
CA ASP A 55 27.62 36.59 14.08
C ASP A 55 27.98 35.73 12.84
N ALA A 56 29.28 35.58 12.54
CA ALA A 56 29.76 34.69 11.49
C ALA A 56 29.41 33.21 11.78
N GLU A 57 29.56 32.78 13.04
CA GLU A 57 29.12 31.44 13.50
C GLU A 57 27.61 31.28 13.39
N ALA A 58 26.83 32.29 13.77
CA ALA A 58 25.38 32.25 13.68
C ALA A 58 24.91 32.09 12.24
N ALA A 59 25.48 32.85 11.29
CA ALA A 59 25.19 32.69 9.87
C ALA A 59 25.55 31.30 9.34
N MET A 60 26.66 30.73 9.81
CA MET A 60 27.09 29.38 9.45
C MET A 60 26.20 28.29 10.05
N ASP A 61 25.70 28.47 11.28
CA ASP A 61 24.73 27.59 11.94
C ASP A 61 23.35 27.64 11.26
N GLU A 62 22.95 28.80 10.72
CA GLU A 62 21.75 28.95 9.89
C GLU A 62 21.86 28.13 8.60
N ILE A 63 22.99 28.19 7.89
CA ILE A 63 23.26 27.34 6.71
C ILE A 63 23.19 25.86 7.08
N ARG A 64 23.81 25.47 8.19
CA ARG A 64 23.76 24.10 8.69
C ARG A 64 22.33 23.66 9.01
N THR A 65 21.51 24.54 9.57
CA THR A 65 20.10 24.25 9.89
C THR A 65 19.27 24.05 8.62
N GLY A 66 19.46 24.89 7.60
CA GLY A 66 18.84 24.71 6.28
C GLY A 66 19.22 23.37 5.64
N LEU A 67 20.50 23.02 5.67
CA LEU A 67 20.99 21.73 5.16
C LEU A 67 20.46 20.52 5.95
N GLN A 68 20.18 20.66 7.24
CA GLN A 68 19.54 19.59 8.02
C GLN A 68 18.13 19.29 7.51
N GLN A 69 17.39 20.31 7.06
CA GLN A 69 16.09 20.14 6.44
C GLN A 69 16.20 19.44 5.07
N ASP A 70 17.18 19.84 4.25
CA ASP A 70 17.41 19.17 2.96
C ASP A 70 17.78 17.69 3.10
N VAL A 71 18.65 17.39 4.07
CA VAL A 71 19.03 16.02 4.39
C VAL A 71 17.82 15.21 4.87
N ALA A 72 16.95 15.79 5.70
CA ALA A 72 15.73 15.12 6.15
C ALA A 72 14.77 14.82 4.97
N ASP A 73 14.54 15.79 4.09
CA ASP A 73 13.69 15.64 2.91
C ASP A 73 14.23 14.59 1.94
N ALA A 74 15.54 14.64 1.65
CA ALA A 74 16.21 13.70 0.76
C ALA A 74 16.19 12.27 1.33
N ALA A 75 16.42 12.13 2.63
CA ALA A 75 16.38 10.85 3.32
C ALA A 75 14.96 10.25 3.32
N THR A 76 13.94 11.07 3.57
CA THR A 76 12.54 10.67 3.49
C THR A 76 12.17 10.21 2.07
N THR A 77 12.50 11.01 1.05
CA THR A 77 12.22 10.70 -0.36
C THR A 77 12.90 9.40 -0.80
N ALA A 78 14.16 9.20 -0.43
CA ALA A 78 14.92 7.99 -0.74
C ALA A 78 14.35 6.76 -0.01
N TYR A 79 13.98 6.91 1.27
CA TYR A 79 13.38 5.83 2.06
C TYR A 79 12.06 5.35 1.45
N LEU A 80 11.15 6.28 1.16
CA LEU A 80 9.84 5.99 0.57
C LEU A 80 9.97 5.33 -0.80
N SER A 81 10.93 5.77 -1.61
CA SER A 81 11.20 5.18 -2.92
C SER A 81 11.69 3.73 -2.80
N VAL A 82 12.52 3.41 -1.80
CA VAL A 82 12.93 2.03 -1.52
C VAL A 82 11.76 1.21 -0.97
N MET A 83 10.93 1.78 -0.09
CA MET A 83 9.73 1.14 0.45
C MET A 83 8.67 0.86 -0.62
N SER A 84 8.51 1.72 -1.62
CA SER A 84 7.58 1.48 -2.74
C SER A 84 7.90 0.21 -3.54
N GLN A 85 9.15 -0.24 -3.51
CA GLN A 85 9.62 -1.45 -4.19
C GLN A 85 9.67 -2.67 -3.26
N TYR A 86 9.26 -2.52 -1.99
CA TYR A 86 9.39 -3.53 -0.94
C TYR A 86 8.61 -4.82 -1.25
N SER A 87 7.49 -4.71 -1.98
CA SER A 87 6.63 -5.84 -2.34
C SER A 87 7.25 -6.86 -3.32
N ALA A 88 8.39 -6.54 -3.94
CA ALA A 88 9.09 -7.45 -4.84
C ALA A 88 9.92 -8.50 -4.04
N SER A 89 9.58 -9.77 -4.22
CA SER A 89 10.10 -10.97 -3.54
C SER A 89 11.61 -11.25 -3.68
N SER A 90 12.39 -10.33 -4.24
CA SER A 90 13.82 -10.53 -4.61
C SER A 90 14.81 -9.57 -3.93
N TYR A 91 14.38 -8.66 -3.05
CA TYR A 91 15.27 -7.62 -2.52
C TYR A 91 15.88 -8.00 -1.15
N GLN A 92 17.14 -8.43 -1.18
CA GLN A 92 17.98 -8.58 0.02
C GLN A 92 18.28 -7.20 0.66
N ASP A 93 18.45 -7.17 1.98
CA ASP A 93 18.66 -5.93 2.77
C ASP A 93 19.84 -5.07 2.28
N ALA A 94 20.93 -5.72 1.86
CA ALA A 94 22.10 -5.05 1.29
C ALA A 94 21.77 -4.27 0.00
N VAL A 95 20.87 -4.79 -0.85
CA VAL A 95 20.43 -4.11 -2.07
C VAL A 95 19.62 -2.88 -1.70
N ARG A 96 18.71 -2.99 -0.73
CA ARG A 96 17.88 -1.87 -0.23
C ARG A 96 18.72 -0.72 0.28
N GLN A 97 19.74 -1.04 1.08
CA GLN A 97 20.63 -0.01 1.62
C GLN A 97 21.49 0.64 0.54
N SER A 98 21.90 -0.11 -0.49
CA SER A 98 22.62 0.47 -1.65
C SER A 98 21.73 1.38 -2.50
N THR A 99 20.49 0.96 -2.79
CA THR A 99 19.50 1.75 -3.54
C THR A 99 19.12 3.02 -2.78
N PHE A 100 18.96 2.93 -1.45
CA PHE A 100 18.71 4.09 -0.60
C PHE A 100 19.83 5.12 -0.72
N ARG A 101 21.10 4.71 -0.59
CA ARG A 101 22.25 5.62 -0.70
C ARG A 101 22.31 6.28 -2.08
N GLU A 102 22.00 5.55 -3.14
CA GLU A 102 21.95 6.09 -4.50
C GLU A 102 20.84 7.14 -4.66
N LEU A 103 19.62 6.85 -4.21
CA LEU A 103 18.50 7.79 -4.30
C LEU A 103 18.72 9.02 -3.42
N TYR A 104 19.23 8.83 -2.20
CA TYR A 104 19.58 9.92 -1.30
C TYR A 104 20.61 10.87 -1.91
N ARG A 105 21.70 10.34 -2.52
CA ARG A 105 22.69 11.17 -3.21
C ARG A 105 22.07 11.97 -4.35
N LYS A 106 21.15 11.35 -5.08
CA LYS A 106 20.52 11.92 -6.26
C LYS A 106 19.63 13.11 -5.88
N GLU A 107 18.85 12.97 -4.81
CA GLU A 107 18.01 14.06 -4.30
C GLU A 107 18.85 15.22 -3.74
N LEU A 108 19.92 14.95 -2.97
CA LEU A 108 20.81 16.01 -2.49
C LEU A 108 21.53 16.74 -3.63
N LYS A 109 22.04 16.02 -4.63
CA LYS A 109 22.64 16.62 -5.84
C LYS A 109 21.67 17.48 -6.62
N LYS A 110 20.40 17.08 -6.69
CA LYS A 110 19.35 17.85 -7.36
C LYS A 110 19.03 19.17 -6.63
N LYS A 111 19.05 19.17 -5.30
CA LYS A 111 18.74 20.36 -4.48
C LYS A 111 19.93 21.32 -4.35
N ILE A 112 21.11 20.79 -4.00
CA ILE A 112 22.29 21.58 -3.61
C ILE A 112 23.25 21.81 -4.79
N GLY A 113 23.24 20.93 -5.79
CA GLY A 113 24.14 21.01 -6.95
C GLY A 113 23.78 22.15 -7.91
N GLN A 114 24.77 22.63 -8.67
CA GLN A 114 24.54 23.65 -9.68
C GLN A 114 23.69 23.11 -10.84
N THR A 115 22.92 24.00 -11.45
CA THR A 115 22.11 23.66 -12.63
C THR A 115 23.04 23.24 -13.78
N MET A 116 22.88 22.01 -14.27
CA MET A 116 23.72 21.35 -15.30
C MET A 116 25.10 20.83 -14.82
N ASP A 117 25.48 21.02 -13.57
CA ASP A 117 26.72 20.49 -12.99
C ASP A 117 26.52 20.06 -11.53
N ASP A 118 26.25 18.77 -11.33
CA ASP A 118 26.01 18.20 -9.99
C ASP A 118 27.29 17.86 -9.22
N THR A 119 28.47 18.19 -9.77
CA THR A 119 29.78 18.04 -9.12
C THR A 119 30.23 19.30 -8.39
N HIS A 120 29.52 20.40 -8.60
CA HIS A 120 29.69 21.64 -7.84
C HIS A 120 28.40 22.02 -7.11
N TYR A 121 28.49 22.62 -5.92
CA TYR A 121 27.33 23.14 -5.20
C TYR A 121 27.00 24.57 -5.61
N ASP A 122 25.73 24.93 -5.45
CA ASP A 122 25.23 26.28 -5.71
C ASP A 122 25.38 27.15 -4.46
N ILE A 123 26.32 28.09 -4.50
CA ILE A 123 26.56 29.07 -3.42
C ILE A 123 25.31 29.91 -3.16
N GLY A 124 24.62 30.35 -4.22
CA GLY A 124 23.41 31.16 -4.09
C GLY A 124 22.26 30.41 -3.44
N TYR A 125 22.19 29.09 -3.63
CA TYR A 125 21.25 28.24 -2.90
C TYR A 125 21.54 28.25 -1.40
N LEU A 126 22.80 28.06 -0.99
CA LEU A 126 23.20 28.07 0.43
C LEU A 126 23.05 29.46 1.08
N GLU A 127 23.31 30.55 0.34
CA GLU A 127 23.09 31.93 0.82
C GLU A 127 21.63 32.19 1.19
N ASN A 128 20.68 31.46 0.60
CA ASN A 128 19.26 31.62 0.95
C ASN A 128 18.94 31.15 2.36
N TYR A 129 19.77 30.30 2.98
CA TYR A 129 19.60 29.88 4.36
C TYR A 129 20.00 30.94 5.39
N ILE A 130 20.79 31.94 4.99
CA ILE A 130 21.20 33.02 5.90
C ILE A 130 20.00 33.94 6.15
N GLY A 131 19.64 34.07 7.42
CA GLY A 131 18.54 34.88 7.90
C GLY A 131 18.73 36.37 7.61
N ALA A 132 17.63 37.11 7.52
CA ALA A 132 17.65 38.53 7.16
C ALA A 132 18.52 39.40 8.09
N SER A 133 18.74 39.00 9.35
CA SER A 133 19.59 39.70 10.31
C SER A 133 21.09 39.56 10.04
N HIS A 134 21.51 38.46 9.40
CA HIS A 134 22.92 38.18 9.13
C HIS A 134 23.28 38.28 7.65
N ARG A 135 22.28 38.35 6.75
CA ARG A 135 22.50 38.40 5.30
C ARG A 135 23.22 39.67 4.86
N TYR A 136 24.08 39.56 3.85
CA TYR A 136 24.75 40.70 3.25
C TYR A 136 23.79 41.77 2.71
N GLU A 137 23.96 43.00 3.18
CA GLU A 137 23.28 44.19 2.68
C GLU A 137 24.22 45.04 1.81
N ALA A 138 23.97 45.07 0.51
CA ALA A 138 24.78 45.83 -0.44
C ALA A 138 24.80 47.35 -0.19
N ALA A 139 23.77 47.91 0.44
CA ALA A 139 23.67 49.34 0.72
C ALA A 139 24.62 49.80 1.84
N THR A 140 24.86 48.94 2.82
CA THR A 140 25.70 49.21 3.99
C THR A 140 27.06 48.54 3.89
N GLY A 141 27.20 47.51 3.04
CA GLY A 141 28.41 46.70 2.92
C GLY A 141 28.67 45.84 4.16
N THR A 142 27.61 45.47 4.88
CA THR A 142 27.65 44.68 6.13
C THR A 142 26.88 43.38 5.99
N GLY A 143 27.18 42.38 6.82
CA GLY A 143 26.57 41.05 6.82
C GLY A 143 27.46 39.94 6.25
N ALA A 144 26.93 38.72 6.18
CA ALA A 144 27.60 37.49 5.75
C ALA A 144 27.57 37.33 4.22
N ARG A 145 28.72 37.06 3.62
CA ARG A 145 28.88 36.66 2.21
C ARG A 145 29.50 35.26 2.15
N LEU A 146 28.97 34.44 1.26
CA LEU A 146 29.44 33.08 1.05
C LEU A 146 30.27 33.01 -0.24
N THR A 147 31.47 32.45 -0.13
CA THR A 147 32.44 32.27 -1.22
C THR A 147 33.07 30.90 -1.11
N THR A 148 33.96 30.59 -2.07
CA THR A 148 34.89 29.48 -1.92
C THR A 148 36.24 29.99 -1.43
N GLN A 149 36.97 29.14 -0.73
CA GLN A 149 38.35 29.40 -0.32
C GLN A 149 39.23 29.78 -1.53
N ASP A 150 40.20 30.67 -1.31
CA ASP A 150 41.02 31.24 -2.38
C ASP A 150 41.66 30.18 -3.30
N GLY A 151 41.42 30.32 -4.61
CA GLY A 151 41.92 29.41 -5.64
C GLY A 151 41.27 28.03 -5.68
N LYS A 152 40.15 27.81 -4.98
CA LYS A 152 39.41 26.53 -4.97
C LYS A 152 38.00 26.66 -5.53
N ASP A 153 37.53 25.56 -6.10
CA ASP A 153 36.18 25.45 -6.68
C ASP A 153 35.16 24.99 -5.62
N ALA A 154 33.87 25.21 -5.93
CA ALA A 154 32.72 24.85 -5.11
C ALA A 154 32.42 23.34 -5.20
N ASP A 155 33.39 22.49 -4.91
CA ASP A 155 33.30 21.04 -5.10
C ASP A 155 32.22 20.40 -4.22
N PHE A 156 31.40 19.53 -4.82
CA PHE A 156 30.41 18.69 -4.15
C PHE A 156 30.71 17.20 -4.35
N VAL A 157 31.42 16.62 -3.38
CA VAL A 157 32.10 15.34 -3.51
C VAL A 157 31.32 14.21 -2.84
N VAL A 158 31.18 13.08 -3.53
CA VAL A 158 30.60 11.85 -2.95
C VAL A 158 31.69 11.04 -2.25
N THR A 159 31.46 10.68 -1.00
CA THR A 159 32.36 9.86 -0.18
C THR A 159 31.68 8.55 0.24
N GLN A 160 32.43 7.66 0.92
CA GLN A 160 31.86 6.42 1.47
C GLN A 160 30.83 6.68 2.58
N SER A 161 30.96 7.81 3.29
CA SER A 161 30.12 8.17 4.44
C SER A 161 29.00 9.16 4.11
N GLY A 162 28.98 9.78 2.93
CA GLY A 162 27.97 10.76 2.55
C GLY A 162 28.40 11.66 1.39
N LEU A 163 27.93 12.91 1.39
CA LEU A 163 28.36 13.97 0.47
C LEU A 163 29.08 15.07 1.24
N VAL A 164 30.03 15.76 0.62
CA VAL A 164 30.80 16.84 1.24
C VAL A 164 30.75 18.08 0.35
N ILE A 165 30.29 19.18 0.93
CA ILE A 165 30.43 20.53 0.36
C ILE A 165 31.81 21.02 0.79
N MET A 166 32.73 21.13 -0.17
CA MET A 166 34.12 21.48 0.12
C MET A 166 34.40 22.96 -0.10
N ASN A 167 35.42 23.45 0.58
CA ASN A 167 36.02 24.76 0.37
C ASN A 167 35.07 25.93 0.65
N LEU A 168 34.15 25.80 1.62
CA LEU A 168 33.24 26.89 1.97
C LEU A 168 33.99 27.96 2.75
N GLU A 169 33.80 29.22 2.37
CA GLU A 169 34.33 30.40 3.04
C GLU A 169 33.16 31.35 3.34
N LEU A 170 32.98 31.74 4.59
CA LEU A 170 32.00 32.74 5.02
C LEU A 170 32.72 33.94 5.58
N SER A 171 32.54 35.10 4.95
CA SER A 171 33.04 36.39 5.44
C SER A 171 31.90 37.19 6.04
N TYR A 172 32.04 37.63 7.28
CA TYR A 172 31.06 38.50 7.95
C TYR A 172 31.69 39.84 8.30
N LYS A 173 31.02 40.92 7.87
CA LYS A 173 31.48 42.29 8.08
C LYS A 173 30.49 43.13 8.88
N ASP A 174 30.94 43.71 9.99
CA ASP A 174 30.13 44.61 10.81
C ASP A 174 30.15 46.07 10.33
N ALA A 175 29.31 46.90 10.96
CA ALA A 175 29.23 48.34 10.69
C ALA A 175 30.50 49.12 11.05
N ASP A 176 31.37 48.57 11.89
CA ASP A 176 32.67 49.13 12.27
C ASP A 176 33.81 48.68 11.33
N ALA A 177 33.46 47.98 10.24
CA ALA A 177 34.35 47.44 9.21
C ALA A 177 35.33 46.35 9.70
N TYR A 178 35.01 45.66 10.80
CA TYR A 178 35.67 44.40 11.14
C TYR A 178 35.16 43.29 10.25
N GLU A 179 36.08 42.48 9.75
CA GLU A 179 35.80 41.32 8.90
C GLU A 179 36.31 40.08 9.61
N SER A 180 35.47 39.05 9.67
CA SER A 180 35.81 37.73 10.21
C SER A 180 35.53 36.69 9.15
N VAL A 181 36.48 35.78 8.96
CA VAL A 181 36.39 34.75 7.93
C VAL A 181 36.34 33.38 8.60
N VAL A 182 35.42 32.55 8.11
CA VAL A 182 35.21 31.18 8.55
C VAL A 182 35.37 30.26 7.36
N ASP A 183 36.38 29.39 7.42
CA ASP A 183 36.57 28.35 6.43
C ASP A 183 36.12 27.01 6.99
N THR A 184 35.33 26.27 6.21
CA THR A 184 34.89 24.92 6.62
C THR A 184 34.49 24.07 5.42
N ASP A 185 34.48 22.76 5.62
CA ASP A 185 33.77 21.81 4.77
C ASP A 185 32.52 21.32 5.52
N LEU A 186 31.41 21.10 4.81
CA LEU A 186 30.17 20.57 5.39
C LEU A 186 29.95 19.13 4.93
N VAL A 187 29.89 18.21 5.89
CA VAL A 187 29.65 16.78 5.64
C VAL A 187 28.18 16.45 5.83
N LEU A 188 27.55 15.93 4.79
CA LEU A 188 26.18 15.42 4.75
C LEU A 188 26.21 13.89 4.81
N SER A 189 26.15 13.33 6.01
CA SER A 189 26.32 11.89 6.25
C SER A 189 25.12 11.06 5.79
N TYR A 190 25.35 9.80 5.39
CA TYR A 190 24.28 8.85 5.15
C TYR A 190 23.57 8.51 6.48
N PRO A 191 22.23 8.65 6.55
CA PRO A 191 21.49 8.22 7.72
C PRO A 191 21.53 6.69 7.85
N GLN A 192 21.63 6.21 9.10
CA GLN A 192 21.48 4.79 9.41
C GLN A 192 20.00 4.46 9.41
N VAL A 193 19.48 4.02 8.27
CA VAL A 193 18.08 3.63 8.12
C VAL A 193 17.97 2.11 8.20
N ASN A 194 17.06 1.65 9.05
CA ASN A 194 16.71 0.25 9.16
C ASN A 194 15.53 -0.06 8.23
N PHE A 195 15.74 -0.89 7.21
CA PHE A 195 14.70 -1.32 6.26
C PHE A 195 13.91 -2.54 6.74
N ILE A 196 14.02 -2.89 8.03
CA ILE A 196 13.10 -3.84 8.66
C ILE A 196 11.73 -3.16 8.75
N GLN A 197 10.98 -3.14 7.65
CA GLN A 197 9.55 -3.37 7.78
C GLN A 197 9.45 -4.77 8.37
N SER A 198 9.08 -4.85 9.65
CA SER A 198 8.56 -6.11 10.17
C SER A 198 7.48 -6.57 9.20
N THR A 199 7.39 -7.86 8.90
CA THR A 199 6.29 -8.42 8.09
C THR A 199 4.90 -8.10 8.67
N SER A 200 4.85 -7.49 9.86
CA SER A 200 3.69 -6.98 10.57
C SER A 200 3.30 -5.51 10.29
N VAL A 201 3.96 -4.78 9.38
CA VAL A 201 3.57 -3.39 9.02
C VAL A 201 3.05 -3.34 7.58
N PRO A 202 1.84 -2.79 7.33
CA PRO A 202 1.30 -2.70 5.99
C PRO A 202 1.95 -1.63 5.13
N ASP A 203 1.94 -1.85 3.82
CA ASP A 203 2.40 -0.89 2.80
C ASP A 203 1.32 0.16 2.48
N LEU A 204 0.89 0.87 3.53
CA LEU A 204 -0.26 1.78 3.50
C LEU A 204 -0.14 2.86 2.41
N LEU A 205 1.06 3.40 2.21
CA LEU A 205 1.30 4.52 1.31
C LEU A 205 1.06 4.16 -0.17
N ASN A 206 1.14 2.87 -0.52
CA ASN A 206 0.82 2.42 -1.88
C ASN A 206 -0.68 2.30 -2.14
N TYR A 207 -1.54 2.41 -1.12
CA TYR A 207 -2.99 2.37 -1.30
C TYR A 207 -3.53 3.75 -1.70
N CYS A 208 -4.44 3.79 -2.67
CA CYS A 208 -5.25 4.97 -2.91
C CYS A 208 -6.59 4.90 -2.16
N VAL A 209 -7.07 3.69 -1.84
CA VAL A 209 -8.31 3.47 -1.12
C VAL A 209 -8.16 2.29 -0.17
N VAL A 210 -8.55 2.49 1.09
CA VAL A 210 -8.80 1.45 2.09
C VAL A 210 -10.19 1.74 2.65
N ALA A 211 -11.17 0.91 2.29
CA ALA A 211 -12.56 1.08 2.67
C ALA A 211 -13.07 -0.18 3.35
N ASP A 212 -13.32 -0.13 4.66
CA ASP A 212 -13.74 -1.31 5.43
C ASP A 212 -15.11 -1.84 5.02
N GLU A 213 -16.00 -0.95 4.56
CA GLU A 213 -17.35 -1.32 4.12
C GLU A 213 -17.48 -1.44 2.59
N GLY A 214 -16.35 -1.67 1.92
CA GLY A 214 -16.29 -1.94 0.49
C GLY A 214 -16.18 -0.68 -0.38
N VAL A 215 -16.09 -0.91 -1.68
CA VAL A 215 -15.94 0.13 -2.70
C VAL A 215 -17.04 -0.02 -3.73
N TRP A 216 -17.79 1.04 -3.97
CA TRP A 216 -18.83 1.08 -4.99
C TRP A 216 -18.43 2.00 -6.15
N VAL A 217 -18.54 1.55 -7.39
CA VAL A 217 -18.30 2.36 -8.58
C VAL A 217 -19.56 2.47 -9.42
N ASN A 218 -20.06 3.71 -9.54
CA ASN A 218 -21.25 4.07 -10.31
C ASN A 218 -20.96 5.34 -11.13
N ASN A 219 -20.13 5.20 -12.17
CA ASN A 219 -19.66 6.31 -12.99
C ASN A 219 -20.25 6.34 -14.41
N GLY A 220 -21.36 5.64 -14.69
CA GLY A 220 -22.23 5.92 -15.83
C GLY A 220 -21.56 5.94 -17.22
N ASN A 221 -20.87 4.85 -17.59
CA ASN A 221 -20.07 4.65 -18.82
C ASN A 221 -18.70 5.37 -18.88
N ARG A 222 -18.24 5.95 -17.77
CA ARG A 222 -16.94 6.64 -17.71
C ARG A 222 -15.88 5.71 -17.13
N THR A 223 -14.63 5.88 -17.55
CA THR A 223 -13.53 5.08 -17.00
C THR A 223 -12.96 5.75 -15.75
N LEU A 224 -12.91 5.00 -14.65
CA LEU A 224 -12.15 5.29 -13.44
C LEU A 224 -10.82 4.53 -13.50
N THR A 225 -9.71 5.25 -13.59
CA THR A 225 -8.38 4.66 -13.52
C THR A 225 -7.88 4.66 -12.08
N MET A 226 -7.63 3.49 -11.52
CA MET A 226 -7.07 3.32 -10.17
C MET A 226 -5.57 3.02 -10.27
N ASN A 227 -4.75 4.01 -9.91
CA ASN A 227 -3.30 3.99 -9.92
C ASN A 227 -2.70 3.89 -8.51
N GLY A 228 -3.37 3.19 -7.62
CA GLY A 228 -2.91 2.80 -6.29
C GLY A 228 -3.42 1.40 -5.96
N ASN A 229 -2.93 0.81 -4.87
CA ASN A 229 -3.54 -0.39 -4.32
C ASN A 229 -4.92 -0.04 -3.73
N VAL A 230 -5.81 -1.02 -3.73
CA VAL A 230 -7.18 -0.85 -3.24
C VAL A 230 -7.48 -1.98 -2.28
N TYR A 231 -7.99 -1.61 -1.10
CA TYR A 231 -8.65 -2.53 -0.19
C TYR A 231 -10.14 -2.19 -0.12
N ALA A 232 -10.97 -3.19 -0.41
CA ALA A 232 -12.42 -3.14 -0.28
C ALA A 232 -12.84 -4.22 0.71
N GLY A 233 -13.18 -3.82 1.92
CA GLY A 233 -13.73 -4.70 2.93
C GLY A 233 -15.15 -5.14 2.59
N ASP A 234 -15.83 -5.73 3.56
CA ASP A 234 -17.13 -6.36 3.38
C ASP A 234 -18.13 -5.68 4.31
N TYR A 235 -19.20 -5.11 3.75
CA TYR A 235 -20.30 -4.57 4.53
C TYR A 235 -21.64 -5.08 4.07
N TYR A 236 -22.41 -5.52 5.05
CA TYR A 236 -23.77 -5.99 4.90
C TYR A 236 -24.73 -4.81 4.69
N THR A 237 -24.99 -4.44 3.43
CA THR A 237 -26.01 -3.42 3.09
C THR A 237 -27.46 -3.93 3.14
N GLY A 238 -27.71 -5.13 3.66
CA GLY A 238 -29.01 -5.81 3.54
C GLY A 238 -29.34 -6.26 2.11
N SER A 239 -28.41 -6.08 1.16
CA SER A 239 -28.40 -6.71 -0.17
C SER A 239 -27.82 -8.13 -0.07
N SER A 240 -27.92 -8.92 -1.15
CA SER A 240 -27.27 -10.24 -1.22
C SER A 240 -25.77 -10.14 -0.88
N SER A 241 -25.24 -11.10 -0.12
CA SER A 241 -23.81 -11.24 0.24
C SER A 241 -22.87 -11.04 -0.96
N ASP A 242 -23.31 -11.46 -2.14
CA ASP A 242 -22.54 -11.49 -3.38
C ASP A 242 -22.26 -10.09 -3.96
N ARG A 243 -22.81 -9.02 -3.37
CA ARG A 243 -22.64 -7.62 -3.80
C ARG A 243 -21.77 -6.79 -2.86
N ASN A 244 -21.18 -7.43 -1.85
CA ASN A 244 -20.25 -6.79 -0.93
C ASN A 244 -18.83 -6.87 -1.49
N GLY A 245 -17.89 -6.07 -0.97
CA GLY A 245 -16.52 -6.02 -1.48
C GLY A 245 -16.33 -4.88 -2.47
N PHE A 246 -15.86 -5.21 -3.67
CA PHE A 246 -15.64 -4.26 -4.76
C PHE A 246 -16.75 -4.39 -5.81
N HIS A 247 -17.65 -3.42 -5.86
CA HIS A 247 -18.86 -3.48 -6.68
C HIS A 247 -18.87 -2.43 -7.79
N ILE A 248 -19.13 -2.87 -9.02
CA ILE A 248 -19.27 -2.00 -10.19
C ILE A 248 -20.67 -2.17 -10.79
N ASP A 249 -21.39 -1.06 -10.86
CA ASP A 249 -22.78 -1.01 -11.27
C ASP A 249 -23.04 0.16 -12.24
N ASN A 250 -24.24 0.20 -12.83
CA ASN A 250 -24.80 1.28 -13.62
C ASN A 250 -23.87 1.73 -14.75
N SER A 251 -23.45 0.76 -15.55
CA SER A 251 -22.50 0.92 -16.65
C SER A 251 -21.15 1.48 -16.21
N GLY A 252 -20.75 1.27 -14.96
CA GLY A 252 -19.49 1.79 -14.45
C GLY A 252 -18.28 1.11 -15.10
N SER A 253 -17.20 1.85 -15.34
CA SER A 253 -15.97 1.28 -15.93
C SER A 253 -14.75 1.57 -15.05
N VAL A 254 -13.99 0.53 -14.73
CA VAL A 254 -12.78 0.61 -13.90
C VAL A 254 -11.59 0.00 -14.64
N MET A 255 -10.44 0.69 -14.58
CA MET A 255 -9.14 0.21 -15.01
C MET A 255 -8.18 0.21 -13.81
N LEU A 256 -7.76 -0.97 -13.35
CA LEU A 256 -6.71 -1.10 -12.35
C LEU A 256 -5.34 -1.04 -13.03
N GLY A 257 -4.51 -0.09 -12.61
CA GLY A 257 -3.23 0.22 -13.25
C GLY A 257 -2.17 -0.88 -13.12
N LEU A 258 -1.09 -0.71 -13.89
CA LEU A 258 0.09 -1.60 -13.92
C LEU A 258 0.63 -1.90 -12.51
N ARG A 259 0.77 -3.18 -12.17
CA ARG A 259 1.36 -3.67 -10.92
C ARG A 259 0.64 -3.21 -9.65
N LYS A 260 -0.63 -2.81 -9.76
CA LYS A 260 -1.46 -2.46 -8.61
C LYS A 260 -2.18 -3.70 -8.08
N THR A 261 -2.48 -3.66 -6.78
CA THR A 261 -3.14 -4.75 -6.07
C THR A 261 -4.54 -4.32 -5.67
N LEU A 262 -5.53 -5.17 -5.97
CA LEU A 262 -6.86 -5.10 -5.39
C LEU A 262 -7.02 -6.26 -4.40
N ILE A 263 -7.38 -5.93 -3.17
CA ILE A 263 -7.84 -6.90 -2.16
C ILE A 263 -9.30 -6.60 -1.88
N THR A 264 -10.17 -7.57 -2.08
CA THR A 264 -11.57 -7.49 -1.69
C THR A 264 -11.89 -8.59 -0.70
N ARG A 265 -12.44 -8.23 0.47
CA ARG A 265 -12.88 -9.17 1.51
C ARG A 265 -14.16 -9.89 1.11
N GLY A 266 -15.05 -9.19 0.42
CA GLY A 266 -16.19 -9.77 -0.28
C GLY A 266 -15.87 -10.05 -1.75
N GLY A 267 -16.90 -10.12 -2.58
CA GLY A 267 -16.77 -10.35 -4.02
C GLY A 267 -16.20 -9.17 -4.80
N LEU A 268 -15.60 -9.47 -5.95
CA LEU A 268 -15.49 -8.50 -7.05
C LEU A 268 -16.68 -8.70 -7.98
N THR A 269 -17.64 -7.78 -7.90
CA THR A 269 -18.92 -7.90 -8.60
C THR A 269 -19.05 -6.85 -9.68
N VAL A 270 -19.38 -7.29 -10.89
CA VAL A 270 -19.61 -6.44 -12.07
C VAL A 270 -21.00 -6.72 -12.63
N GLU A 271 -21.88 -5.74 -12.58
CA GLU A 271 -23.26 -5.87 -13.08
C GLU A 271 -23.76 -4.64 -13.85
N ASN A 272 -24.98 -4.75 -14.40
CA ASN A 272 -25.68 -3.68 -15.11
C ASN A 272 -24.81 -2.92 -16.13
N LYS A 273 -24.16 -3.68 -17.02
CA LYS A 273 -23.24 -3.18 -18.07
C LYS A 273 -21.91 -2.62 -17.57
N GLY A 274 -21.55 -2.90 -16.32
CA GLY A 274 -20.25 -2.52 -15.77
C GLY A 274 -19.08 -3.23 -16.46
N SER A 275 -17.88 -2.68 -16.31
CA SER A 275 -16.64 -3.29 -16.79
C SER A 275 -15.50 -3.12 -15.80
N PHE A 276 -14.77 -4.20 -15.50
CA PHE A 276 -13.51 -4.17 -14.76
C PHE A 276 -12.38 -4.70 -15.64
N THR A 277 -11.32 -3.90 -15.80
CA THR A 277 -10.12 -4.32 -16.55
C THR A 277 -8.87 -4.10 -15.71
N THR A 278 -7.90 -5.00 -15.83
CA THR A 278 -6.57 -4.81 -15.26
C THR A 278 -5.49 -4.72 -16.33
N ASP A 279 -4.49 -3.88 -16.07
CA ASP A 279 -3.23 -3.91 -16.80
C ASP A 279 -2.43 -5.18 -16.45
N THR A 280 -1.39 -5.46 -17.23
CA THR A 280 -0.44 -6.54 -16.99
C THR A 280 0.14 -6.49 -15.58
N LYS A 281 0.42 -7.67 -15.00
CA LYS A 281 1.04 -7.81 -13.66
C LYS A 281 0.27 -7.16 -12.50
N ALA A 282 -0.98 -6.72 -12.68
CA ALA A 282 -1.85 -6.42 -11.55
C ALA A 282 -2.05 -7.66 -10.67
N THR A 283 -2.35 -7.48 -9.39
CA THR A 283 -2.64 -8.59 -8.47
C THR A 283 -4.05 -8.43 -7.91
N ILE A 284 -4.84 -9.50 -7.90
CA ILE A 284 -6.18 -9.49 -7.31
C ILE A 284 -6.26 -10.60 -6.27
N TRP A 285 -6.78 -10.24 -5.10
CA TRP A 285 -7.21 -11.15 -4.05
C TRP A 285 -8.69 -10.92 -3.83
N ALA A 286 -9.51 -11.95 -4.05
CA ALA A 286 -10.95 -11.84 -3.91
C ALA A 286 -11.52 -13.09 -3.24
N ASP A 287 -12.67 -12.91 -2.60
CA ASP A 287 -13.45 -14.05 -2.11
C ASP A 287 -14.01 -14.81 -3.31
N ASN A 288 -14.93 -14.16 -4.02
CA ASN A 288 -15.48 -14.63 -5.29
C ASN A 288 -15.44 -13.53 -6.37
N LEU A 289 -15.67 -13.94 -7.61
CA LEU A 289 -15.79 -13.05 -8.76
C LEU A 289 -17.19 -13.23 -9.37
N ASN A 290 -17.98 -12.17 -9.46
CA ASN A 290 -19.35 -12.24 -9.98
C ASN A 290 -19.52 -11.34 -11.22
N VAL A 291 -19.87 -11.94 -12.34
CA VAL A 291 -20.06 -11.24 -13.62
C VAL A 291 -21.46 -11.48 -14.12
N TYR A 292 -22.30 -10.45 -14.00
CA TYR A 292 -23.71 -10.52 -14.40
C TYR A 292 -23.91 -10.15 -15.87
N SER A 293 -25.18 -10.17 -16.29
CA SER A 293 -25.56 -9.96 -17.68
C SER A 293 -25.09 -8.61 -18.22
N ASN A 294 -24.54 -8.62 -19.43
CA ASN A 294 -23.94 -7.50 -20.14
C ASN A 294 -22.73 -6.87 -19.45
N ALA A 295 -22.21 -7.45 -18.37
CA ALA A 295 -21.00 -6.98 -17.70
C ALA A 295 -19.75 -7.61 -18.30
N ALA A 296 -18.60 -6.93 -18.15
CA ALA A 296 -17.32 -7.39 -18.68
C ALA A 296 -16.22 -7.43 -17.61
N LEU A 297 -15.50 -8.54 -17.52
CA LEU A 297 -14.35 -8.72 -16.63
C LEU A 297 -13.12 -9.14 -17.45
N SER A 298 -12.05 -8.34 -17.42
CA SER A 298 -10.81 -8.61 -18.15
C SER A 298 -9.59 -8.53 -17.24
N LEU A 299 -8.99 -9.68 -16.95
CA LEU A 299 -7.88 -9.80 -16.00
C LEU A 299 -6.58 -10.18 -16.74
N SER A 300 -5.50 -9.40 -16.53
CA SER A 300 -4.22 -9.58 -17.23
C SER A 300 -3.00 -9.82 -16.33
N GLY A 301 -3.23 -10.01 -15.03
CA GLY A 301 -2.20 -10.18 -14.01
C GLY A 301 -2.27 -11.53 -13.29
N SER A 302 -2.04 -11.54 -11.98
CA SER A 302 -2.18 -12.71 -11.12
C SER A 302 -3.43 -12.55 -10.26
N THR A 303 -4.36 -13.49 -10.36
CA THR A 303 -5.67 -13.45 -9.68
C THR A 303 -5.79 -14.64 -8.74
N TYR A 304 -6.12 -14.39 -7.48
CA TYR A 304 -6.30 -15.38 -6.43
C TYR A 304 -7.74 -15.29 -5.91
N VAL A 305 -8.47 -16.40 -5.98
CA VAL A 305 -9.89 -16.48 -5.63
C VAL A 305 -10.11 -17.66 -4.67
N SER A 306 -10.70 -17.42 -3.50
CA SER A 306 -10.97 -18.47 -2.50
C SER A 306 -12.23 -19.27 -2.81
N ASP A 307 -13.24 -18.63 -3.39
CA ASP A 307 -14.53 -19.22 -3.76
C ASP A 307 -14.69 -19.15 -5.29
N ASP A 308 -15.91 -18.99 -5.82
CA ASP A 308 -16.18 -19.18 -7.24
C ASP A 308 -15.94 -17.93 -8.11
N LEU A 309 -15.63 -18.16 -9.40
CA LEU A 309 -15.96 -17.22 -10.47
C LEU A 309 -17.32 -17.59 -11.06
N THR A 310 -18.34 -16.77 -10.86
CA THR A 310 -19.69 -16.98 -11.36
C THR A 310 -20.04 -16.01 -12.48
N ILE A 311 -20.48 -16.55 -13.62
CA ILE A 311 -20.96 -15.79 -14.78
C ILE A 311 -22.47 -16.03 -14.93
N THR A 312 -23.27 -14.96 -14.98
CA THR A 312 -24.73 -15.04 -15.09
C THR A 312 -25.28 -14.35 -16.35
N GLY A 313 -26.04 -15.09 -17.17
CA GLY A 313 -26.54 -14.59 -18.46
C GLY A 313 -25.41 -14.20 -19.41
N SER A 314 -25.51 -13.04 -20.07
CA SER A 314 -24.54 -12.57 -21.07
C SER A 314 -23.22 -11.97 -20.55
N GLY A 315 -22.75 -12.38 -19.38
CA GLY A 315 -21.47 -11.90 -18.84
C GLY A 315 -20.28 -12.29 -19.73
N ASP A 316 -19.34 -11.37 -19.94
CA ASP A 316 -18.14 -11.57 -20.76
C ASP A 316 -16.87 -11.55 -19.89
N VAL A 317 -16.14 -12.66 -19.85
CA VAL A 317 -14.91 -12.82 -19.08
C VAL A 317 -13.72 -13.12 -19.98
N THR A 318 -12.63 -12.38 -19.78
CA THR A 318 -11.34 -12.63 -20.41
C THR A 318 -10.26 -12.77 -19.35
N LEU A 319 -9.61 -13.93 -19.30
CA LEU A 319 -8.53 -14.22 -18.36
C LEU A 319 -7.19 -14.37 -19.09
N ARG A 320 -6.19 -13.64 -18.63
CA ARG A 320 -4.81 -13.66 -19.11
C ARG A 320 -3.86 -13.59 -17.91
N GLY A 321 -2.61 -14.02 -18.11
CA GLY A 321 -1.66 -14.09 -17.00
C GLY A 321 -1.86 -15.36 -16.18
N GLU A 322 -2.11 -15.23 -14.89
CA GLU A 322 -2.19 -16.35 -13.95
C GLU A 322 -3.52 -16.28 -13.18
N TYR A 323 -4.26 -17.37 -13.19
CA TYR A 323 -5.50 -17.50 -12.43
C TYR A 323 -5.37 -18.66 -11.44
N TYR A 324 -5.57 -18.36 -10.16
CA TYR A 324 -5.52 -19.30 -9.05
C TYR A 324 -6.86 -19.28 -8.31
N GLY A 325 -7.80 -20.10 -8.77
CA GLY A 325 -8.94 -20.52 -7.95
C GLY A 325 -8.43 -21.55 -6.95
N TYR A 326 -8.04 -21.10 -5.77
CA TYR A 326 -7.25 -21.91 -4.84
C TYR A 326 -8.06 -22.55 -3.72
N GLY A 327 -9.33 -22.18 -3.59
CA GLY A 327 -10.23 -22.80 -2.62
C GLY A 327 -10.32 -24.30 -2.79
N ASN A 328 -9.95 -25.02 -1.74
CA ASN A 328 -10.24 -26.44 -1.59
C ASN A 328 -10.60 -26.70 -0.11
N PRO A 329 -11.71 -27.40 0.19
CA PRO A 329 -12.16 -27.56 1.57
C PRO A 329 -11.17 -28.30 2.47
N GLU A 330 -10.36 -29.22 1.93
CA GLU A 330 -9.39 -29.97 2.72
C GLU A 330 -8.13 -29.13 3.01
N THR A 331 -7.66 -28.33 2.05
CA THR A 331 -6.53 -27.41 2.30
C THR A 331 -6.93 -26.21 3.18
N ALA A 332 -8.18 -25.74 3.07
CA ALA A 332 -8.70 -24.68 3.93
C ALA A 332 -8.65 -25.07 5.42
N LYS A 333 -8.97 -26.33 5.77
CA LYS A 333 -8.88 -26.83 7.16
C LYS A 333 -7.44 -26.84 7.71
N ALA A 334 -6.44 -26.87 6.83
CA ALA A 334 -5.04 -26.84 7.21
C ALA A 334 -4.50 -25.40 7.41
N ALA A 335 -5.23 -24.38 6.97
CA ALA A 335 -4.87 -22.98 7.13
C ALA A 335 -5.05 -22.53 8.59
N ALA A 336 -4.12 -21.75 9.13
CA ALA A 336 -4.19 -21.25 10.51
C ALA A 336 -5.34 -20.24 10.72
N SER A 337 -5.82 -19.63 9.64
CA SER A 337 -6.87 -18.61 9.62
C SER A 337 -8.30 -19.14 9.58
N VAL A 338 -8.48 -20.44 9.38
CA VAL A 338 -9.80 -21.04 9.13
C VAL A 338 -10.18 -22.00 10.26
N VAL A 339 -11.46 -21.97 10.65
CA VAL A 339 -12.02 -22.90 11.63
C VAL A 339 -12.60 -24.11 10.90
N THR A 340 -12.17 -25.32 11.27
CA THR A 340 -12.58 -26.56 10.59
C THR A 340 -14.10 -26.77 10.59
N GLU A 341 -14.78 -26.38 11.67
CA GLU A 341 -16.24 -26.48 11.79
C GLU A 341 -16.98 -25.60 10.77
N GLU A 342 -16.44 -24.42 10.43
CA GLU A 342 -17.02 -23.52 9.41
C GLU A 342 -16.93 -24.16 8.02
N VAL A 343 -15.78 -24.75 7.69
CA VAL A 343 -15.60 -25.49 6.44
C VAL A 343 -16.53 -26.68 6.34
N ASN A 344 -16.70 -27.44 7.43
CA ASN A 344 -17.60 -28.59 7.43
C ASN A 344 -19.09 -28.18 7.30
N ALA A 345 -19.45 -26.99 7.79
CA ALA A 345 -20.80 -26.46 7.67
C ALA A 345 -21.11 -26.00 6.23
N ASN A 346 -20.12 -25.47 5.51
CA ASN A 346 -20.29 -25.02 4.12
C ASN A 346 -19.03 -25.30 3.29
N LYS A 347 -18.87 -26.54 2.82
CA LYS A 347 -17.73 -26.93 1.99
C LYS A 347 -17.66 -26.14 0.67
N ALA A 348 -18.81 -25.78 0.09
CA ALA A 348 -18.85 -25.11 -1.20
C ALA A 348 -18.17 -23.74 -1.15
N ALA A 349 -18.34 -22.97 -0.07
CA ALA A 349 -17.70 -21.66 0.11
C ALA A 349 -16.16 -21.70 0.22
N TYR A 350 -15.57 -22.88 0.33
CA TYR A 350 -14.12 -23.09 0.34
C TYR A 350 -13.67 -23.91 -0.88
N SER A 351 -14.46 -23.92 -1.96
CA SER A 351 -14.19 -24.72 -3.14
C SER A 351 -14.25 -23.84 -4.38
N SER A 352 -13.08 -23.37 -4.82
CA SER A 352 -13.01 -22.43 -5.94
C SER A 352 -13.15 -23.12 -7.29
N ALA A 353 -14.28 -22.88 -7.95
CA ALA A 353 -14.60 -23.31 -9.29
C ALA A 353 -14.94 -22.11 -10.21
N MET A 354 -15.16 -22.40 -11.49
CA MET A 354 -15.74 -21.45 -12.45
C MET A 354 -17.13 -21.95 -12.84
N ILE A 355 -18.15 -21.10 -12.70
CA ILE A 355 -19.55 -21.48 -12.90
C ILE A 355 -20.22 -20.55 -13.90
N ILE A 356 -20.69 -21.12 -15.00
CA ILE A 356 -21.62 -20.43 -15.91
C ILE A 356 -23.05 -20.73 -15.44
N ASN A 357 -23.61 -19.81 -14.68
CA ASN A 357 -24.90 -19.95 -14.01
C ASN A 357 -26.01 -19.23 -14.76
N GLY A 358 -26.97 -19.99 -15.28
CA GLY A 358 -28.30 -19.47 -15.56
C GLY A 358 -28.38 -18.58 -16.81
N ILE A 359 -29.61 -18.46 -17.31
CA ILE A 359 -29.96 -17.50 -18.35
C ILE A 359 -30.70 -16.38 -17.63
N ALA A 360 -30.14 -15.18 -17.62
CA ALA A 360 -30.77 -13.99 -17.03
C ALA A 360 -31.23 -12.98 -18.10
N ASP A 361 -30.73 -13.11 -19.33
CA ASP A 361 -31.15 -12.33 -20.49
C ASP A 361 -31.13 -13.17 -21.78
N SER A 362 -31.33 -12.54 -22.94
CA SER A 362 -31.31 -13.25 -24.23
C SER A 362 -29.90 -13.56 -24.74
N GLY A 363 -28.86 -13.08 -24.06
CA GLY A 363 -27.48 -13.32 -24.45
C GLY A 363 -26.90 -14.54 -23.75
N LYS A 364 -25.66 -14.87 -24.11
CA LYS A 364 -24.94 -16.05 -23.63
C LYS A 364 -23.62 -15.63 -23.01
N ALA A 365 -23.13 -16.43 -22.08
CA ALA A 365 -21.86 -16.19 -21.41
C ALA A 365 -20.69 -16.42 -22.36
N SER A 366 -19.64 -15.62 -22.18
CA SER A 366 -18.34 -15.79 -22.82
C SER A 366 -17.25 -15.90 -21.76
N ILE A 367 -16.35 -16.87 -21.91
CA ILE A 367 -15.15 -17.00 -21.09
C ILE A 367 -13.94 -17.38 -21.95
N ARG A 368 -12.99 -16.45 -22.05
CA ARG A 368 -11.82 -16.56 -22.92
C ARG A 368 -10.55 -16.63 -22.08
N MET A 369 -9.94 -17.82 -22.05
CA MET A 369 -8.74 -18.14 -21.26
C MET A 369 -7.50 -18.37 -22.11
N ASN A 370 -7.52 -17.95 -23.39
CA ASN A 370 -6.40 -18.17 -24.32
C ASN A 370 -5.13 -17.39 -23.95
N GLY A 371 -5.23 -16.36 -23.11
CA GLY A 371 -4.11 -15.56 -22.63
C GLY A 371 -3.46 -16.06 -21.35
N LEU A 372 -3.96 -17.16 -20.76
CA LEU A 372 -3.39 -17.70 -19.52
C LEU A 372 -2.02 -18.35 -19.75
N LYS A 373 -1.18 -18.22 -18.73
CA LYS A 373 0.08 -18.94 -18.52
C LYS A 373 -0.10 -20.05 -17.49
N THR A 374 -0.90 -19.79 -16.46
CA THR A 374 -1.26 -20.75 -15.42
C THR A 374 -2.75 -20.66 -15.15
N LEU A 375 -3.40 -21.82 -15.06
CA LEU A 375 -4.76 -21.99 -14.57
C LEU A 375 -4.73 -23.02 -13.45
N MET A 376 -5.09 -22.59 -12.24
CA MET A 376 -5.35 -23.47 -11.12
C MET A 376 -6.83 -23.35 -10.72
N LEU A 377 -7.50 -24.49 -10.61
CA LEU A 377 -8.85 -24.63 -10.06
C LEU A 377 -8.83 -25.80 -9.08
N ALA A 378 -8.60 -25.50 -7.81
CA ALA A 378 -8.46 -26.49 -6.75
C ALA A 378 -9.80 -27.03 -6.24
N GLY A 379 -10.90 -26.34 -6.54
CA GLY A 379 -12.25 -26.71 -6.15
C GLY A 379 -13.03 -27.41 -7.25
N ASN A 380 -14.17 -27.95 -6.84
CA ASN A 380 -15.21 -28.52 -7.70
C ASN A 380 -16.45 -27.64 -7.62
N ALA A 381 -17.22 -27.59 -8.71
CA ALA A 381 -18.52 -26.94 -8.69
C ALA A 381 -19.52 -27.72 -7.83
N TYR A 382 -20.51 -27.02 -7.27
CA TYR A 382 -21.57 -27.64 -6.46
C TYR A 382 -22.97 -27.27 -6.95
N ILE A 383 -23.90 -28.19 -6.77
CA ILE A 383 -25.33 -27.99 -7.02
C ILE A 383 -26.01 -27.64 -5.69
N GLY A 384 -26.89 -26.63 -5.73
CA GLY A 384 -27.82 -26.32 -4.64
C GLY A 384 -27.15 -25.83 -3.37
N SER A 385 -26.19 -24.90 -3.47
CA SER A 385 -25.48 -24.31 -2.31
C SER A 385 -24.68 -25.33 -1.50
N GLY A 386 -24.00 -26.27 -2.19
CA GLY A 386 -23.12 -27.25 -1.57
C GLY A 386 -23.73 -28.63 -1.33
N ASN A 387 -24.97 -28.88 -1.76
CA ASN A 387 -25.66 -30.15 -1.54
C ASN A 387 -25.06 -31.33 -2.32
N ALA A 388 -24.62 -31.11 -3.56
CA ALA A 388 -24.04 -32.15 -4.41
C ALA A 388 -22.77 -31.63 -5.12
N MET A 389 -21.65 -32.32 -4.92
CA MET A 389 -20.39 -32.06 -5.62
C MET A 389 -20.46 -32.54 -7.06
N MET A 390 -19.99 -31.73 -7.99
CA MET A 390 -19.84 -32.07 -9.41
C MET A 390 -18.39 -32.48 -9.70
N GLY A 391 -18.20 -33.23 -10.78
CA GLY A 391 -16.87 -33.61 -11.28
C GLY A 391 -16.12 -32.49 -11.98
N GLU A 392 -16.79 -31.36 -12.23
CA GLU A 392 -16.26 -30.22 -12.99
C GLU A 392 -15.64 -29.16 -12.06
N SER A 393 -14.48 -28.64 -12.42
CA SER A 393 -13.92 -27.38 -11.86
C SER A 393 -14.35 -26.17 -12.67
N LEU A 394 -14.73 -26.36 -13.94
CA LEU A 394 -15.45 -25.37 -14.73
C LEU A 394 -16.76 -25.99 -15.19
N ALA A 395 -17.86 -25.57 -14.57
CA ALA A 395 -19.18 -26.13 -14.80
C ALA A 395 -20.10 -25.14 -15.52
N VAL A 396 -20.95 -25.67 -16.39
CA VAL A 396 -22.08 -24.94 -16.96
C VAL A 396 -23.36 -25.44 -16.30
N LYS A 397 -24.33 -24.57 -16.03
CA LYS A 397 -25.59 -24.96 -15.38
C LYS A 397 -26.30 -26.14 -16.04
N SER A 398 -26.19 -26.27 -17.36
CA SER A 398 -26.69 -27.44 -18.10
C SER A 398 -26.12 -28.77 -17.60
N SER A 399 -24.87 -28.79 -17.15
CA SER A 399 -24.18 -30.01 -16.72
C SER A 399 -24.84 -30.70 -15.55
N GLN A 400 -25.60 -29.96 -14.73
CA GLN A 400 -26.33 -30.51 -13.58
C GLN A 400 -27.27 -31.66 -13.96
N THR A 401 -27.78 -31.69 -15.21
CA THR A 401 -28.65 -32.78 -15.66
C THR A 401 -27.95 -34.13 -15.71
N ALA A 402 -26.63 -34.16 -15.92
CA ALA A 402 -25.85 -35.39 -15.92
C ALA A 402 -25.84 -36.06 -14.54
N TYR A 403 -25.90 -35.26 -13.48
CA TYR A 403 -25.78 -35.71 -12.11
C TYR A 403 -27.11 -36.17 -11.49
N LEU A 404 -28.23 -36.08 -12.21
CA LEU A 404 -29.50 -36.61 -11.73
C LEU A 404 -29.41 -38.14 -11.66
N ALA A 405 -29.70 -38.71 -10.49
CA ALA A 405 -29.73 -40.15 -10.29
C ALA A 405 -30.73 -40.80 -11.30
N PRO A 406 -30.24 -41.69 -12.18
CA PRO A 406 -31.09 -42.35 -13.17
C PRO A 406 -32.11 -43.30 -12.54
N ALA A 407 -33.13 -43.70 -13.30
CA ALA A 407 -34.27 -44.46 -12.77
C ALA A 407 -33.89 -45.86 -12.22
N ASP A 408 -32.83 -46.47 -12.75
CA ASP A 408 -32.31 -47.77 -12.31
C ASP A 408 -31.54 -47.73 -10.98
N CYS A 409 -31.21 -46.52 -10.50
CA CYS A 409 -30.69 -46.30 -9.15
C CYS A 409 -31.75 -46.47 -8.07
N PHE A 410 -33.04 -46.59 -8.44
CA PHE A 410 -34.14 -46.78 -7.49
C PHE A 410 -34.73 -48.19 -7.60
N LEU A 411 -34.91 -48.85 -6.46
CA LEU A 411 -35.60 -50.14 -6.33
C LEU A 411 -37.12 -50.00 -6.27
N ILE A 412 -37.59 -48.75 -6.21
CA ILE A 412 -39.00 -48.38 -6.21
C ILE A 412 -39.37 -47.67 -7.51
N LYS A 413 -40.65 -47.70 -7.86
CA LYS A 413 -41.17 -46.92 -8.98
C LYS A 413 -41.25 -45.44 -8.59
N THR A 414 -40.29 -44.65 -9.05
CA THR A 414 -40.25 -43.19 -8.86
C THR A 414 -39.74 -42.50 -10.13
N THR A 415 -39.96 -41.19 -10.23
CA THR A 415 -39.31 -40.32 -11.22
C THR A 415 -38.25 -39.45 -10.54
N ASN A 416 -37.36 -38.86 -11.33
CA ASN A 416 -36.41 -37.85 -10.88
C ASN A 416 -36.45 -36.65 -11.84
N PRO A 417 -36.99 -35.49 -11.43
CA PRO A 417 -37.51 -35.18 -10.10
C PRO A 417 -38.79 -35.94 -9.72
N THR A 418 -39.08 -35.98 -8.42
CA THR A 418 -40.36 -36.42 -7.84
C THR A 418 -41.03 -35.26 -7.09
N THR A 419 -42.28 -35.42 -6.66
CA THR A 419 -42.95 -34.42 -5.83
C THR A 419 -42.54 -34.56 -4.36
N VAL A 420 -42.62 -33.49 -3.56
CA VAL A 420 -42.36 -33.56 -2.11
C VAL A 420 -43.26 -34.58 -1.40
N ALA A 421 -44.48 -34.80 -1.90
CA ALA A 421 -45.39 -35.83 -1.36
C ALA A 421 -44.92 -37.27 -1.64
N GLU A 422 -44.14 -37.46 -2.70
CA GLU A 422 -43.60 -38.74 -3.14
C GLU A 422 -42.13 -38.91 -2.75
N ASP A 423 -41.58 -37.99 -1.95
CA ASP A 423 -40.23 -38.08 -1.41
C ASP A 423 -40.07 -39.35 -0.58
N PHE A 424 -39.25 -40.27 -1.07
CA PHE A 424 -39.00 -41.53 -0.39
C PHE A 424 -37.94 -41.38 0.72
N MET A 425 -37.05 -40.38 0.64
CA MET A 425 -36.03 -40.11 1.66
C MET A 425 -36.65 -39.49 2.92
N ALA A 426 -37.78 -38.80 2.78
CA ALA A 426 -38.55 -38.29 3.92
C ALA A 426 -39.38 -39.36 4.67
N LYS A 427 -39.41 -40.61 4.18
CA LYS A 427 -40.15 -41.69 4.87
C LYS A 427 -39.46 -42.09 6.16
N SER A 428 -40.25 -42.35 7.21
CA SER A 428 -39.72 -42.65 8.55
C SER A 428 -38.84 -43.91 8.61
N ASP A 429 -39.01 -44.85 7.69
CA ASP A 429 -38.23 -46.09 7.62
C ASP A 429 -36.99 -45.99 6.70
N PHE A 430 -36.82 -44.87 5.97
CA PHE A 430 -35.68 -44.68 5.07
C PHE A 430 -34.36 -44.73 5.83
N ALA A 431 -34.22 -43.98 6.93
CA ALA A 431 -32.99 -43.93 7.72
C ALA A 431 -32.54 -45.30 8.27
N ALA A 432 -33.49 -46.21 8.51
CA ALA A 432 -33.20 -47.54 9.03
C ALA A 432 -32.91 -48.58 7.92
N THR A 433 -33.47 -48.40 6.73
CA THR A 433 -33.39 -49.37 5.62
C THR A 433 -33.35 -48.68 4.24
N PRO A 434 -32.33 -47.85 3.95
CA PRO A 434 -32.23 -47.13 2.67
C PRO A 434 -32.08 -48.08 1.47
N GLU A 435 -31.52 -49.27 1.67
CA GLU A 435 -31.35 -50.33 0.66
C GLU A 435 -32.67 -50.93 0.15
N LYS A 436 -33.82 -50.59 0.74
CA LYS A 436 -35.15 -50.90 0.15
C LYS A 436 -35.50 -49.96 -1.00
N TYR A 437 -34.88 -48.79 -1.03
CA TYR A 437 -35.23 -47.68 -1.91
C TYR A 437 -34.15 -47.46 -2.97
N ILE A 438 -32.88 -47.56 -2.57
CA ILE A 438 -31.72 -47.24 -3.40
C ILE A 438 -30.99 -48.52 -3.84
N ASN A 439 -30.64 -48.58 -5.12
CA ASN A 439 -29.83 -49.64 -5.70
C ASN A 439 -28.34 -49.26 -5.69
N TYR A 440 -27.66 -49.56 -4.57
CA TYR A 440 -26.24 -49.24 -4.39
C TYR A 440 -25.29 -49.99 -5.35
N GLU A 441 -25.69 -51.13 -5.90
CA GLU A 441 -24.88 -51.82 -6.92
C GLU A 441 -24.87 -51.06 -8.24
N VAL A 442 -26.01 -50.48 -8.63
CA VAL A 442 -26.12 -49.65 -9.84
C VAL A 442 -25.42 -48.31 -9.66
N LEU A 443 -25.50 -47.68 -8.49
CA LEU A 443 -24.79 -46.42 -8.22
C LEU A 443 -23.28 -46.52 -8.47
N LYS A 444 -22.66 -47.66 -8.15
CA LYS A 444 -21.23 -47.89 -8.40
C LYS A 444 -20.87 -47.86 -9.88
N ASN A 445 -21.78 -48.23 -10.79
CA ASN A 445 -21.57 -48.11 -12.23
C ASN A 445 -21.48 -46.64 -12.68
N TYR A 446 -21.99 -45.72 -11.87
CA TYR A 446 -21.90 -44.27 -12.05
C TYR A 446 -20.83 -43.63 -11.18
N HIS A 447 -19.91 -44.39 -10.58
CA HIS A 447 -18.90 -43.93 -9.61
C HIS A 447 -19.48 -43.25 -8.35
N ALA A 448 -20.79 -43.36 -8.13
CA ALA A 448 -21.47 -42.78 -6.98
C ALA A 448 -21.56 -43.81 -5.85
N PHE A 449 -21.44 -43.34 -4.61
CA PHE A 449 -21.63 -44.20 -3.42
C PHE A 449 -23.01 -44.03 -2.79
N ASP A 450 -23.70 -42.91 -3.06
CA ASP A 450 -25.01 -42.58 -2.51
C ASP A 450 -25.73 -41.55 -3.40
N ILE A 451 -26.89 -41.08 -2.95
CA ILE A 451 -27.62 -39.94 -3.54
C ILE A 451 -27.88 -38.85 -2.50
N THR A 452 -28.10 -37.63 -2.97
CA THR A 452 -28.43 -36.47 -2.12
C THR A 452 -29.65 -35.73 -2.66
N PRO A 453 -30.65 -35.39 -1.82
CA PRO A 453 -31.84 -34.68 -2.26
C PRO A 453 -31.59 -33.15 -2.32
N LEU A 454 -32.19 -32.52 -3.32
CA LEU A 454 -32.34 -31.07 -3.42
C LEU A 454 -33.81 -30.73 -3.57
N TYR A 455 -34.30 -29.88 -2.68
CA TYR A 455 -35.69 -29.43 -2.65
C TYR A 455 -35.82 -28.10 -3.35
N LYS A 456 -36.62 -28.04 -4.41
CA LYS A 456 -36.85 -26.79 -5.16
C LYS A 456 -38.21 -26.79 -5.84
N ASP A 457 -38.93 -25.68 -5.72
CA ASP A 457 -40.22 -25.43 -6.39
C ASP A 457 -41.28 -26.55 -6.16
N GLY A 458 -41.28 -27.16 -4.96
CA GLY A 458 -42.21 -28.26 -4.62
C GLY A 458 -41.82 -29.63 -5.19
N LEU A 459 -40.64 -29.72 -5.81
CA LEU A 459 -40.04 -30.95 -6.32
C LEU A 459 -38.81 -31.35 -5.50
N VAL A 460 -38.49 -32.64 -5.56
CA VAL A 460 -37.28 -33.24 -5.01
C VAL A 460 -36.47 -33.82 -6.15
N TYR A 461 -35.25 -33.32 -6.29
CA TYR A 461 -34.26 -33.81 -7.24
C TYR A 461 -33.25 -34.66 -6.48
N TYR A 462 -33.00 -35.88 -6.95
CA TYR A 462 -31.96 -36.73 -6.37
C TYR A 462 -30.71 -36.67 -7.24
N PHE A 463 -29.61 -36.19 -6.67
CA PHE A 463 -28.33 -36.12 -7.35
C PHE A 463 -27.42 -37.26 -6.89
N LEU A 464 -26.58 -37.76 -7.80
CA LEU A 464 -25.50 -38.67 -7.49
C LEU A 464 -24.54 -38.03 -6.47
N LYS A 465 -24.04 -38.83 -5.52
CA LYS A 465 -23.08 -38.41 -4.50
C LYS A 465 -21.81 -39.24 -4.60
N PHE A 466 -20.67 -38.55 -4.70
CA PHE A 466 -19.35 -39.13 -4.94
C PHE A 466 -18.49 -39.09 -3.69
N GLU A 467 -17.60 -40.07 -3.55
CA GLU A 467 -16.74 -40.22 -2.37
C GLU A 467 -15.71 -39.09 -2.28
N ASN A 468 -15.17 -38.68 -3.42
CA ASN A 468 -14.16 -37.64 -3.56
C ASN A 468 -14.22 -36.99 -4.96
N ALA A 469 -13.38 -35.98 -5.17
CA ALA A 469 -13.31 -35.22 -6.42
C ALA A 469 -12.92 -36.09 -7.63
N LYS A 470 -11.99 -37.05 -7.45
CA LYS A 470 -11.57 -37.99 -8.50
C LYS A 470 -12.73 -38.84 -9.01
N GLU A 471 -13.53 -39.44 -8.14
CA GLU A 471 -14.68 -40.26 -8.56
C GLU A 471 -15.75 -39.41 -9.27
N ALA A 472 -16.01 -38.20 -8.77
CA ALA A 472 -16.92 -37.26 -9.43
C ALA A 472 -16.42 -36.89 -10.84
N ALA A 473 -15.12 -36.60 -10.97
CA ALA A 473 -14.52 -36.22 -12.25
C ALA A 473 -14.40 -37.42 -13.22
N ALA A 474 -14.21 -38.64 -12.71
CA ALA A 474 -14.22 -39.86 -13.53
C ALA A 474 -15.60 -40.12 -14.13
N PHE A 475 -16.67 -39.95 -13.32
CA PHE A 475 -18.05 -39.98 -13.81
C PHE A 475 -18.29 -38.93 -14.89
N ASP A 476 -17.90 -37.68 -14.63
CA ASP A 476 -18.07 -36.58 -15.57
C ASP A 476 -17.38 -36.88 -16.92
N LEU A 477 -16.10 -37.26 -16.86
CA LEU A 477 -15.31 -37.56 -18.05
C LEU A 477 -15.91 -38.72 -18.85
N ALA A 478 -16.43 -39.76 -18.18
CA ALA A 478 -17.12 -40.87 -18.84
C ALA A 478 -18.42 -40.42 -19.52
N TYR A 479 -19.26 -39.65 -18.82
CA TYR A 479 -20.52 -39.12 -19.35
C TYR A 479 -20.30 -38.21 -20.56
N TYR A 480 -19.30 -37.33 -20.50
CA TYR A 480 -18.99 -36.36 -21.54
C TYR A 480 -18.20 -36.94 -22.72
N ASN A 481 -17.57 -38.11 -22.58
CA ASN A 481 -16.92 -38.81 -23.69
C ASN A 481 -17.82 -39.84 -24.38
N ASP A 482 -18.96 -40.19 -23.78
CA ASP A 482 -19.94 -41.07 -24.42
C ASP A 482 -20.55 -40.40 -25.67
N ALA A 483 -20.57 -41.12 -26.78
CA ALA A 483 -21.10 -40.65 -28.05
C ALA A 483 -22.64 -40.49 -28.01
N ASP A 484 -23.33 -41.29 -27.19
CA ASP A 484 -24.80 -41.26 -27.10
C ASP A 484 -25.30 -39.95 -26.45
N HIS A 485 -24.48 -39.34 -25.61
CA HIS A 485 -24.80 -38.08 -24.94
C HIS A 485 -24.40 -36.84 -25.76
N ALA A 486 -23.65 -36.98 -26.87
CA ALA A 486 -23.06 -35.85 -27.60
C ALA A 486 -24.07 -34.81 -28.09
N ALA A 487 -25.19 -35.24 -28.69
CA ALA A 487 -26.22 -34.34 -29.19
C ALA A 487 -26.90 -33.56 -28.05
N THR A 488 -27.23 -34.26 -26.96
CA THR A 488 -27.85 -33.69 -25.76
C THR A 488 -26.94 -32.66 -25.09
N ARG A 489 -25.64 -32.98 -24.98
CA ARG A 489 -24.63 -32.06 -24.44
C ARG A 489 -24.56 -30.76 -25.23
N GLN A 490 -24.42 -30.87 -26.55
CA GLN A 490 -24.35 -29.69 -27.41
C GLN A 490 -25.63 -28.85 -27.33
N GLN A 491 -26.79 -29.52 -27.35
CA GLN A 491 -28.08 -28.85 -27.24
C GLN A 491 -28.16 -28.02 -25.95
N TYR A 492 -27.85 -28.60 -24.79
CA TYR A 492 -27.96 -27.88 -23.53
C TYR A 492 -26.87 -26.84 -23.31
N LEU A 493 -25.62 -27.12 -23.73
CA LEU A 493 -24.52 -26.15 -23.63
C LEU A 493 -24.82 -24.89 -24.46
N SER A 494 -25.41 -25.06 -25.65
CA SER A 494 -25.79 -23.96 -26.55
C SER A 494 -26.84 -23.00 -26.00
N LEU A 495 -27.49 -23.35 -24.89
CA LEU A 495 -28.42 -22.45 -24.20
C LEU A 495 -27.69 -21.40 -23.36
N TYR A 496 -26.45 -21.68 -22.93
CA TYR A 496 -25.72 -20.84 -21.97
C TYR A 496 -24.47 -20.19 -22.57
N VAL A 497 -23.86 -20.81 -23.59
CA VAL A 497 -22.60 -20.39 -24.20
C VAL A 497 -22.75 -20.40 -25.72
N ASP A 498 -22.11 -19.43 -26.40
CA ASP A 498 -22.05 -19.37 -27.86
C ASP A 498 -20.87 -20.15 -28.46
N ASP A 499 -20.93 -20.38 -29.77
CA ASP A 499 -19.87 -21.12 -30.47
C ASP A 499 -18.52 -20.42 -30.33
N ALA A 500 -17.51 -21.20 -29.95
CA ALA A 500 -16.14 -20.76 -29.70
C ALA A 500 -15.92 -19.77 -28.54
N GLU A 501 -16.89 -19.61 -27.63
CA GLU A 501 -16.86 -18.62 -26.56
C GLU A 501 -16.43 -19.17 -25.18
N LEU A 502 -16.22 -20.48 -25.04
CA LEU A 502 -15.63 -21.12 -23.85
C LEU A 502 -14.31 -21.74 -24.26
N SER A 503 -13.25 -20.94 -24.25
CA SER A 503 -11.97 -21.28 -24.88
C SER A 503 -10.78 -21.20 -23.93
N ILE A 504 -9.82 -22.11 -24.10
CA ILE A 504 -8.62 -22.23 -23.27
C ILE A 504 -7.40 -22.54 -24.14
N ARG A 505 -6.24 -21.99 -23.77
CA ARG A 505 -4.98 -22.28 -24.44
C ARG A 505 -4.52 -23.71 -24.12
N GLU A 506 -4.16 -24.48 -25.14
CA GLU A 506 -3.67 -25.87 -25.01
C GLU A 506 -2.20 -26.03 -25.37
N SER A 507 -1.38 -25.01 -25.11
CA SER A 507 0.07 -25.14 -25.27
C SER A 507 0.66 -25.91 -24.09
N SER A 508 1.67 -26.75 -24.33
CA SER A 508 2.48 -27.38 -23.27
C SER A 508 3.20 -26.37 -22.36
N THR A 509 3.20 -25.09 -22.72
CA THR A 509 3.73 -23.99 -21.90
C THR A 509 2.71 -23.38 -20.95
N VAL A 510 1.44 -23.83 -20.99
CA VAL A 510 0.41 -23.43 -20.04
C VAL A 510 0.26 -24.51 -19.00
N GLU A 511 0.48 -24.14 -17.74
CA GLU A 511 0.27 -25.03 -16.61
C GLU A 511 -1.22 -25.06 -16.25
N LYS A 512 -1.79 -26.27 -16.17
CA LYS A 512 -3.19 -26.50 -15.84
C LYS A 512 -3.25 -27.46 -14.68
N ILE A 513 -3.78 -26.98 -13.56
CA ILE A 513 -3.80 -27.66 -12.28
C ILE A 513 -5.26 -27.66 -11.82
N THR A 514 -5.96 -28.77 -11.95
CA THR A 514 -7.42 -28.80 -11.78
C THR A 514 -7.86 -30.02 -11.01
N ASN A 515 -8.74 -29.82 -10.02
CA ASN A 515 -9.30 -30.91 -9.21
C ASN A 515 -10.38 -31.70 -9.96
N GLY A 516 -11.18 -30.97 -10.74
CA GLY A 516 -12.25 -31.46 -11.60
C GLY A 516 -12.03 -31.12 -13.08
N SER A 517 -12.87 -31.71 -13.93
CA SER A 517 -12.80 -31.55 -15.38
C SER A 517 -13.13 -30.11 -15.82
N ILE A 518 -12.73 -29.77 -17.05
CA ILE A 518 -13.11 -28.51 -17.69
C ILE A 518 -13.80 -28.80 -19.02
N LEU A 519 -15.07 -28.40 -19.16
CA LEU A 519 -15.76 -28.40 -20.44
C LEU A 519 -15.26 -27.23 -21.30
N VAL A 520 -14.94 -27.50 -22.57
CA VAL A 520 -14.46 -26.52 -23.54
C VAL A 520 -15.35 -26.53 -24.76
N TRP A 521 -15.67 -25.34 -25.28
CA TRP A 521 -16.30 -25.15 -26.58
C TRP A 521 -15.57 -24.04 -27.33
N ASP A 522 -14.58 -24.47 -28.11
CA ASP A 522 -13.76 -23.59 -28.95
C ASP A 522 -13.86 -23.98 -30.43
N THR A 523 -12.95 -23.47 -31.26
CA THR A 523 -12.89 -23.75 -32.71
C THR A 523 -12.65 -25.23 -33.06
N LYS A 524 -12.27 -26.08 -32.10
CA LYS A 524 -12.15 -27.53 -32.26
C LYS A 524 -13.43 -28.29 -31.90
N GLY A 525 -14.48 -27.57 -31.51
CA GLY A 525 -15.74 -28.15 -31.02
C GLY A 525 -15.75 -28.40 -29.52
N ILE A 526 -16.80 -29.12 -29.08
CA ILE A 526 -17.04 -29.43 -27.67
C ILE A 526 -16.17 -30.60 -27.23
N ARG A 527 -15.41 -30.43 -26.15
CA ARG A 527 -14.60 -31.48 -25.52
C ARG A 527 -14.41 -31.21 -24.03
N THR A 528 -13.95 -32.22 -23.30
CA THR A 528 -13.61 -32.11 -21.88
C THR A 528 -12.11 -32.25 -21.69
N ILE A 529 -11.52 -31.37 -20.89
CA ILE A 529 -10.14 -31.49 -20.42
C ILE A 529 -10.15 -32.34 -19.15
N GLU A 530 -9.30 -33.35 -19.13
CA GLU A 530 -9.08 -34.24 -17.99
C GLU A 530 -8.46 -33.49 -16.80
N PRO A 531 -8.93 -33.74 -15.56
CA PRO A 531 -8.35 -33.15 -14.35
C PRO A 531 -6.96 -33.71 -14.03
N THR A 532 -6.20 -32.96 -13.23
CA THR A 532 -4.85 -33.34 -12.77
C THR A 532 -4.89 -34.50 -11.78
N THR A 533 -5.97 -34.61 -11.00
CA THR A 533 -6.19 -35.69 -10.04
C THR A 533 -6.22 -37.05 -10.74
N ILE A 534 -7.01 -37.19 -11.81
CA ILE A 534 -7.06 -38.42 -12.60
C ILE A 534 -5.71 -38.71 -13.27
N SER A 535 -5.09 -37.72 -13.90
CA SER A 535 -3.83 -37.92 -14.63
C SER A 535 -2.69 -38.39 -13.73
N ASN A 536 -2.67 -37.94 -12.48
CA ASN A 536 -1.65 -38.27 -11.50
C ASN A 536 -2.07 -39.36 -10.50
N GLY A 537 -3.30 -39.87 -10.61
CA GLY A 537 -3.85 -40.91 -9.73
C GLY A 537 -4.25 -40.45 -8.33
N LEU A 538 -4.30 -39.14 -8.08
CA LEU A 538 -4.66 -38.53 -6.79
C LEU A 538 -6.18 -38.53 -6.60
N ASP A 539 -6.66 -38.67 -5.37
CA ASP A 539 -8.09 -38.57 -5.05
C ASP A 539 -8.57 -37.11 -5.00
N ASP A 540 -7.66 -36.20 -4.66
CA ASP A 540 -7.85 -34.76 -4.66
C ASP A 540 -6.49 -34.06 -4.79
N ILE A 541 -6.47 -32.85 -5.31
CA ILE A 541 -5.25 -32.05 -5.48
C ILE A 541 -4.53 -31.76 -4.16
N TYR A 542 -5.23 -31.76 -3.02
CA TYR A 542 -4.60 -31.54 -1.71
C TYR A 542 -3.62 -32.67 -1.33
N GLU A 543 -3.69 -33.84 -1.95
CA GLU A 543 -2.74 -34.94 -1.69
C GLU A 543 -1.32 -34.60 -2.18
N ASP A 544 -1.20 -33.65 -3.11
CA ASP A 544 0.09 -33.08 -3.48
C ASP A 544 0.52 -32.03 -2.45
N GLY A 545 1.53 -32.38 -1.65
CA GLY A 545 2.01 -31.53 -0.57
C GLY A 545 2.52 -30.14 -1.02
N TYR A 546 2.95 -29.98 -2.27
CA TYR A 546 3.35 -28.67 -2.80
C TYR A 546 2.12 -27.78 -3.03
N TYR A 547 1.10 -28.30 -3.72
CA TYR A 547 -0.13 -27.55 -3.96
C TYR A 547 -0.94 -27.31 -2.68
N ALA A 548 -0.94 -28.26 -1.74
CA ALA A 548 -1.59 -28.08 -0.44
C ALA A 548 -0.96 -26.95 0.38
N GLY A 549 0.37 -26.85 0.39
CA GLY A 549 1.10 -25.77 1.06
C GLY A 549 0.86 -24.40 0.43
N LEU A 550 0.74 -24.33 -0.91
CA LEU A 550 0.39 -23.09 -1.59
C LEU A 550 -1.04 -22.63 -1.26
N GLN A 551 -2.02 -23.53 -1.34
CA GLN A 551 -3.43 -23.20 -1.10
C GLN A 551 -3.69 -22.74 0.33
N SER A 552 -3.20 -23.49 1.32
CA SER A 552 -3.32 -23.11 2.74
C SER A 552 -2.56 -21.80 3.05
N GLY A 553 -1.35 -21.63 2.49
CA GLY A 553 -0.60 -20.39 2.64
C GLY A 553 -1.28 -19.17 1.99
N TRP A 554 -1.94 -19.35 0.85
CA TRP A 554 -2.74 -18.30 0.21
C TRP A 554 -4.00 -17.97 1.00
N GLN A 555 -4.65 -18.96 1.61
CA GLN A 555 -5.77 -18.76 2.52
C GLN A 555 -5.36 -17.89 3.72
N ASP A 556 -4.24 -18.20 4.36
CA ASP A 556 -3.69 -17.42 5.48
C ASP A 556 -3.27 -16.02 5.03
N MET A 557 -2.63 -15.89 3.87
CA MET A 557 -2.23 -14.59 3.35
C MET A 557 -3.45 -13.71 3.03
N TYR A 558 -4.49 -14.28 2.43
CA TYR A 558 -5.75 -13.59 2.14
C TYR A 558 -6.43 -13.12 3.43
N ALA A 559 -6.51 -13.98 4.45
CA ALA A 559 -7.02 -13.61 5.76
C ALA A 559 -6.19 -12.49 6.41
N SER A 560 -4.86 -12.55 6.32
CA SER A 560 -3.97 -11.51 6.87
C SER A 560 -4.14 -10.16 6.19
N TYR A 561 -4.31 -10.15 4.86
CA TYR A 561 -4.64 -8.94 4.12
C TYR A 561 -5.95 -8.33 4.61
N ASN A 562 -6.98 -9.15 4.82
CA ASN A 562 -8.30 -8.72 5.30
C ASN A 562 -8.37 -8.30 6.77
N ILE A 563 -7.24 -8.39 7.50
CA ILE A 563 -7.11 -7.95 8.90
C ILE A 563 -6.20 -6.73 8.99
N SER A 564 -5.06 -6.74 8.30
CA SER A 564 -3.98 -5.78 8.53
C SER A 564 -3.29 -5.28 7.27
N LEU A 565 -3.72 -5.71 6.07
CA LEU A 565 -3.03 -5.47 4.80
C LEU A 565 -1.58 -6.02 4.76
N THR A 566 -1.27 -6.99 5.62
CA THR A 566 0.01 -7.72 5.64
C THR A 566 -0.17 -9.16 5.16
N LYS A 567 0.93 -9.91 5.05
CA LYS A 567 0.93 -11.25 4.45
C LYS A 567 0.97 -12.40 5.45
N ASP A 568 1.35 -12.12 6.70
CA ASP A 568 1.71 -13.14 7.68
C ASP A 568 0.63 -13.21 8.77
N TYR A 569 -0.26 -14.19 8.66
CA TYR A 569 -1.40 -14.34 9.57
C TYR A 569 -0.99 -14.77 10.98
N GLU A 570 0.02 -15.64 11.11
CA GLU A 570 0.44 -16.20 12.40
C GLU A 570 1.06 -15.15 13.30
N ARG A 571 1.66 -14.09 12.72
CA ARG A 571 2.25 -12.98 13.47
C ARG A 571 1.23 -11.97 14.01
N LEU A 572 -0.03 -12.06 13.60
CA LEU A 572 -1.07 -11.15 14.07
C LEU A 572 -1.47 -11.48 15.51
N THR A 573 -1.59 -10.45 16.33
CA THR A 573 -2.09 -10.54 17.71
C THR A 573 -3.57 -10.88 17.76
N THR A 574 -4.06 -11.30 18.91
CA THR A 574 -5.50 -11.61 19.11
C THR A 574 -6.35 -10.36 18.92
N GLU A 575 -5.85 -9.22 19.38
CA GLU A 575 -6.50 -7.92 19.23
C GLU A 575 -6.60 -7.50 17.77
N GLN A 576 -5.53 -7.69 16.99
CA GLN A 576 -5.56 -7.39 15.56
C GLN A 576 -6.57 -8.25 14.81
N LYS A 577 -6.62 -9.56 15.09
CA LYS A 577 -7.54 -10.50 14.44
C LYS A 577 -9.02 -10.21 14.74
N ALA A 578 -9.31 -9.50 15.83
CA ALA A 578 -10.66 -9.11 16.22
C ALA A 578 -11.10 -7.73 15.70
N ALA A 579 -10.18 -6.96 15.12
CA ALA A 579 -10.40 -5.60 14.63
C ALA A 579 -10.54 -5.57 13.10
N THR A 580 -11.16 -4.52 12.58
CA THR A 580 -11.23 -4.26 11.14
C THR A 580 -9.88 -3.73 10.60
N VAL A 581 -9.73 -3.62 9.27
CA VAL A 581 -8.51 -3.06 8.69
C VAL A 581 -8.36 -1.60 9.08
N PHE A 582 -9.41 -0.79 9.00
CA PHE A 582 -9.39 0.61 9.44
C PHE A 582 -9.01 0.72 10.91
N GLU A 583 -9.60 -0.10 11.80
CA GLU A 583 -9.26 -0.10 13.22
C GLU A 583 -7.82 -0.55 13.49
N ASN A 584 -7.23 -1.39 12.65
CA ASN A 584 -5.82 -1.78 12.75
C ASN A 584 -4.86 -0.68 12.23
N LEU A 585 -5.34 0.27 11.43
CA LEU A 585 -4.56 1.38 10.87
C LEU A 585 -4.75 2.71 11.62
N VAL A 586 -5.93 2.95 12.19
CA VAL A 586 -6.35 4.24 12.75
C VAL A 586 -6.62 4.10 14.25
N ASP A 587 -6.12 5.03 15.06
CA ASP A 587 -6.54 5.20 16.45
C ASP A 587 -7.88 5.93 16.46
N VAL A 588 -8.97 5.17 16.34
CA VAL A 588 -10.35 5.71 16.26
C VAL A 588 -10.70 6.54 17.49
N ASP A 589 -10.26 6.13 18.68
CA ASP A 589 -10.49 6.87 19.92
C ASP A 589 -9.72 8.20 19.93
N GLY A 590 -8.47 8.19 19.46
CA GLY A 590 -7.65 9.37 19.27
C GLY A 590 -8.27 10.34 18.26
N LEU A 591 -8.70 9.81 17.11
CA LEU A 591 -9.41 10.53 16.06
C LEU A 591 -10.63 11.26 16.60
N LYS A 592 -11.54 10.54 17.26
CA LYS A 592 -12.79 11.08 17.82
C LYS A 592 -12.55 12.17 18.87
N LYS A 593 -11.47 12.04 19.67
CA LYS A 593 -11.07 13.09 20.63
C LYS A 593 -10.64 14.39 19.94
N ILE A 594 -9.91 14.28 18.82
CA ILE A 594 -9.39 15.42 18.07
C ILE A 594 -10.50 16.15 17.31
N THR A 595 -11.27 15.41 16.50
CA THR A 595 -12.39 15.93 15.69
C THR A 595 -13.52 16.46 16.58
N GLY A 596 -13.79 15.78 17.69
CA GLY A 596 -14.92 16.11 18.56
C GLY A 596 -16.25 15.96 17.82
N THR A 597 -17.27 16.70 18.26
CA THR A 597 -18.63 16.64 17.69
C THR A 597 -18.85 17.55 16.46
N SER A 598 -17.82 18.25 15.97
CA SER A 598 -17.98 19.49 15.19
C SER A 598 -17.40 19.45 13.77
N GLY A 599 -17.31 18.27 13.15
CA GLY A 599 -16.97 18.13 11.74
C GLY A 599 -15.47 17.96 11.43
N ALA A 600 -15.18 17.85 10.14
CA ALA A 600 -13.85 17.54 9.61
C ALA A 600 -12.76 18.53 10.08
N VAL A 601 -11.58 18.00 10.34
CA VAL A 601 -10.38 18.71 10.75
C VAL A 601 -9.34 18.68 9.63
N GLU A 602 -8.73 19.83 9.35
CA GLU A 602 -7.61 19.98 8.42
C GLU A 602 -6.30 20.01 9.23
N PHE A 603 -5.46 18.99 9.06
CA PHE A 603 -4.07 19.02 9.48
C PHE A 603 -3.23 19.62 8.36
N GLU A 604 -2.42 20.62 8.66
CA GLU A 604 -1.71 21.40 7.65
C GLU A 604 -0.19 21.27 7.79
N PHE A 605 0.47 21.17 6.65
CA PHE A 605 1.92 21.26 6.52
C PHE A 605 2.26 22.11 5.30
N THR A 606 3.27 22.97 5.44
CA THR A 606 3.85 23.69 4.30
C THR A 606 5.29 23.23 4.15
N ASP A 607 5.65 22.71 2.98
CA ASP A 607 7.01 22.26 2.72
C ASP A 607 7.98 23.44 2.50
N GLY A 608 9.27 23.11 2.35
CA GLY A 608 10.33 24.11 2.15
C GLY A 608 10.17 24.95 0.87
N ASP A 609 9.40 24.46 -0.11
CA ASP A 609 9.09 25.14 -1.37
C ASP A 609 7.84 26.04 -1.26
N GLY A 610 7.21 26.09 -0.08
CA GLY A 610 6.01 26.88 0.18
C GLY A 610 4.72 26.21 -0.28
N VAL A 611 4.73 24.92 -0.63
CA VAL A 611 3.54 24.16 -1.04
C VAL A 611 2.77 23.72 0.20
N ARG A 612 1.51 24.16 0.31
CA ARG A 612 0.61 23.76 1.39
C ARG A 612 -0.05 22.42 1.08
N GLN A 613 0.17 21.45 1.96
CA GLN A 613 -0.40 20.11 1.95
C GLN A 613 -1.39 19.97 3.12
N VAL A 614 -2.51 19.30 2.88
CA VAL A 614 -3.60 19.17 3.86
C VAL A 614 -4.02 17.72 4.00
N ALA A 615 -4.03 17.19 5.22
CA ALA A 615 -4.68 15.93 5.53
C ALA A 615 -6.04 16.20 6.18
N TYR A 616 -7.08 15.54 5.68
CA TYR A 616 -8.44 15.65 6.21
C TYR A 616 -8.75 14.49 7.15
N VAL A 617 -9.25 14.81 8.34
CA VAL A 617 -9.63 13.81 9.34
C VAL A 617 -11.05 14.13 9.83
N THR A 618 -11.98 13.18 9.72
CA THR A 618 -13.38 13.39 10.11
C THR A 618 -13.96 12.19 10.85
N ASP A 619 -14.79 12.47 11.85
CA ASP A 619 -15.69 11.48 12.42
C ASP A 619 -17.08 11.67 11.79
N ASN A 620 -17.43 10.81 10.83
CA ASN A 620 -18.72 10.83 10.13
C ASN A 620 -19.44 9.47 10.20
N GLU A 621 -19.04 8.60 11.13
CA GLU A 621 -19.74 7.35 11.42
C GLU A 621 -21.21 7.63 11.78
N GLY A 622 -22.13 6.97 11.08
CA GLY A 622 -23.58 7.19 11.24
C GLY A 622 -24.08 8.57 10.79
N ALA A 623 -23.26 9.36 10.10
CA ALA A 623 -23.62 10.64 9.50
C ALA A 623 -23.66 10.54 7.96
N SER A 624 -23.84 11.67 7.27
CA SER A 624 -23.74 11.72 5.81
C SER A 624 -22.30 11.47 5.34
N ALA A 625 -22.17 10.85 4.17
CA ALA A 625 -20.87 10.64 3.52
C ALA A 625 -20.07 11.94 3.36
N LEU A 626 -18.75 11.83 3.49
CA LEU A 626 -17.82 12.92 3.16
C LEU A 626 -17.76 13.10 1.64
N GLU A 627 -18.18 14.26 1.15
CA GLU A 627 -18.15 14.58 -0.28
C GLU A 627 -16.77 15.12 -0.71
N VAL A 628 -16.05 14.32 -1.49
CA VAL A 628 -14.77 14.65 -2.12
C VAL A 628 -15.02 15.01 -3.59
N ASP A 629 -15.37 16.27 -3.81
CA ASP A 629 -15.61 16.85 -5.13
C ASP A 629 -14.56 17.91 -5.51
N ALA A 630 -14.67 18.49 -6.70
CA ALA A 630 -13.73 19.53 -7.16
C ALA A 630 -13.74 20.78 -6.27
N SER A 631 -14.85 21.07 -5.59
CA SER A 631 -15.00 22.20 -4.68
C SER A 631 -14.30 21.92 -3.34
N PHE A 632 -14.44 20.70 -2.82
CA PHE A 632 -13.73 20.20 -1.64
C PHE A 632 -12.23 20.27 -1.84
N LEU A 633 -11.73 19.77 -2.97
CA LEU A 633 -10.32 19.82 -3.30
C LEU A 633 -9.86 21.26 -3.50
N GLY A 634 -10.60 22.11 -4.21
CA GLY A 634 -10.36 23.55 -4.27
C GLY A 634 -8.95 23.95 -4.72
N GLY A 635 -8.24 23.08 -5.45
CA GLY A 635 -6.83 23.25 -5.82
C GLY A 635 -5.81 22.96 -4.70
N LYS A 636 -6.25 22.50 -3.53
CA LYS A 636 -5.41 22.04 -2.42
C LYS A 636 -4.74 20.70 -2.78
N ASN A 637 -3.52 20.50 -2.29
CA ASN A 637 -2.90 19.18 -2.29
C ASN A 637 -3.40 18.41 -1.05
N VAL A 638 -4.19 17.36 -1.28
CA VAL A 638 -4.87 16.57 -0.23
C VAL A 638 -4.39 15.11 -0.25
N PRO A 639 -3.17 14.83 0.21
CA PRO A 639 -2.58 13.51 0.06
C PRO A 639 -3.16 12.44 1.00
N LEU A 640 -3.92 12.81 2.03
CA LEU A 640 -4.55 11.86 2.95
C LEU A 640 -5.95 12.32 3.39
N ILE A 641 -6.90 11.41 3.33
CA ILE A 641 -8.25 11.56 3.90
C ILE A 641 -8.50 10.38 4.85
N ILE A 642 -8.92 10.67 6.08
CA ILE A 642 -9.29 9.68 7.10
C ILE A 642 -10.73 9.98 7.55
N ALA A 643 -11.65 9.05 7.29
CA ALA A 643 -13.06 9.16 7.62
C ALA A 643 -13.52 7.91 8.39
N THR A 644 -14.27 8.07 9.48
CA THR A 644 -14.81 6.92 10.23
C THR A 644 -16.04 6.29 9.58
N GLY A 645 -16.73 7.01 8.70
CA GLY A 645 -17.86 6.53 7.91
C GLY A 645 -17.64 6.73 6.41
N ASP A 646 -18.72 6.82 5.65
CA ASP A 646 -18.70 6.79 4.18
C ASP A 646 -18.00 7.98 3.52
N VAL A 647 -17.44 7.76 2.33
CA VAL A 647 -16.82 8.80 1.50
C VAL A 647 -17.33 8.70 0.06
N ASN A 648 -17.80 9.82 -0.49
CA ASN A 648 -18.22 9.93 -1.88
C ASN A 648 -17.18 10.72 -2.67
N VAL A 649 -16.59 10.11 -3.70
CA VAL A 649 -15.55 10.72 -4.52
C VAL A 649 -16.07 10.96 -5.93
N THR A 650 -16.07 12.24 -6.33
CA THR A 650 -16.66 12.71 -7.59
C THR A 650 -15.70 13.50 -8.47
N ALA A 651 -14.43 13.58 -8.08
CA ALA A 651 -13.35 14.26 -8.79
C ALA A 651 -12.08 13.40 -8.89
N ASP A 652 -11.13 13.83 -9.72
CA ASP A 652 -9.79 13.25 -9.73
C ASP A 652 -9.13 13.44 -8.36
N TYR A 653 -8.48 12.39 -7.85
CA TYR A 653 -7.89 12.39 -6.52
C TYR A 653 -6.49 11.77 -6.54
N SER A 654 -5.52 12.47 -5.94
CA SER A 654 -4.16 11.96 -5.73
C SER A 654 -3.87 11.96 -4.23
N GLY A 655 -3.81 10.77 -3.64
CA GLY A 655 -3.65 10.56 -2.21
C GLY A 655 -4.21 9.22 -1.76
N THR A 656 -4.32 9.05 -0.45
CA THR A 656 -4.88 7.85 0.18
C THR A 656 -6.18 8.19 0.92
N ILE A 657 -7.25 7.44 0.67
CA ILE A 657 -8.49 7.50 1.44
C ILE A 657 -8.53 6.31 2.39
N LEU A 658 -8.59 6.57 3.69
CA LEU A 658 -8.87 5.59 4.74
C LEU A 658 -10.29 5.82 5.23
N SER A 659 -11.16 4.85 5.02
CA SER A 659 -12.58 4.92 5.34
C SER A 659 -12.98 3.73 6.20
N GLY A 660 -13.51 4.03 7.39
CA GLY A 660 -14.21 3.03 8.21
C GLY A 660 -15.55 2.61 7.61
N GLY A 661 -16.13 3.44 6.71
CA GLY A 661 -17.32 3.12 5.93
C GLY A 661 -17.02 2.83 4.45
N GLN A 662 -18.04 2.92 3.62
CA GLN A 662 -17.97 2.62 2.18
C GLN A 662 -17.39 3.79 1.40
N VAL A 663 -16.57 3.50 0.39
CA VAL A 663 -16.11 4.52 -0.57
C VAL A 663 -16.86 4.37 -1.88
N THR A 664 -17.63 5.40 -2.25
CA THR A 664 -18.40 5.42 -3.50
C THR A 664 -17.77 6.37 -4.51
N PHE A 665 -17.48 5.86 -5.70
CA PHE A 665 -17.08 6.64 -6.86
C PHE A 665 -18.29 6.90 -7.76
N GLY A 666 -18.86 8.09 -7.64
CA GLY A 666 -19.92 8.59 -8.52
C GLY A 666 -19.41 9.82 -9.25
N MET A 667 -19.55 9.91 -10.57
CA MET A 667 -18.95 11.03 -11.30
C MET A 667 -20.02 11.94 -11.93
N PRO A 668 -19.99 13.27 -11.69
CA PRO A 668 -20.77 14.26 -12.43
C PRO A 668 -20.06 14.67 -13.73
N GLY A 669 -20.79 14.91 -14.82
CA GLY A 669 -20.22 15.35 -16.11
C GLY A 669 -19.86 14.26 -17.13
N SER A 670 -18.92 14.55 -18.05
CA SER A 670 -18.64 13.72 -19.25
C SER A 670 -17.19 13.22 -19.39
N SER A 671 -16.34 13.35 -18.36
CA SER A 671 -14.91 13.02 -18.42
C SER A 671 -14.55 11.78 -17.60
N SER A 672 -13.59 10.98 -18.08
CA SER A 672 -12.91 9.93 -17.29
C SER A 672 -12.18 10.54 -16.10
N SER A 673 -11.91 9.75 -15.06
CA SER A 673 -11.20 10.21 -13.87
C SER A 673 -10.12 9.24 -13.41
N THR A 674 -9.20 9.76 -12.61
CA THR A 674 -8.06 9.03 -12.04
C THR A 674 -8.02 9.18 -10.53
N VAL A 675 -7.78 8.05 -9.85
CA VAL A 675 -7.50 8.00 -8.42
C VAL A 675 -6.14 7.32 -8.25
N SER A 676 -5.15 8.06 -7.74
CA SER A 676 -3.77 7.59 -7.58
C SER A 676 -3.32 7.69 -6.13
N SER A 677 -2.46 6.76 -5.69
CA SER A 677 -1.75 6.90 -4.42
C SER A 677 -0.67 7.97 -4.53
N ASP A 678 -0.55 8.86 -3.55
CA ASP A 678 0.55 9.83 -3.45
C ASP A 678 1.45 9.52 -2.25
N MET A 679 2.37 8.59 -2.45
CA MET A 679 3.20 8.05 -1.35
C MET A 679 4.04 9.13 -0.65
N GLN A 680 4.56 10.09 -1.43
CA GLN A 680 5.53 11.06 -0.93
C GLN A 680 4.82 12.12 -0.09
N ASP A 681 3.76 12.70 -0.63
CA ASP A 681 3.01 13.73 0.08
C ASP A 681 2.21 13.13 1.24
N ALA A 682 1.71 11.88 1.11
CA ALA A 682 1.04 11.20 2.23
C ALA A 682 2.00 10.98 3.41
N ALA A 683 3.24 10.56 3.16
CA ALA A 683 4.24 10.43 4.21
C ALA A 683 4.60 11.78 4.84
N ARG A 684 4.78 12.84 4.03
CA ARG A 684 5.09 14.18 4.52
C ARG A 684 4.02 14.72 5.47
N VAL A 685 2.73 14.56 5.13
CA VAL A 685 1.65 14.99 6.02
C VAL A 685 1.54 14.13 7.27
N ILE A 686 1.74 12.81 7.18
CA ILE A 686 1.74 11.92 8.36
C ILE A 686 2.80 12.36 9.37
N GLN A 687 3.96 12.79 8.87
CA GLN A 687 5.07 13.21 9.70
C GLN A 687 4.91 14.61 10.29
N ASN A 688 4.48 15.57 9.46
CA ASN A 688 4.69 16.99 9.75
C ASN A 688 3.39 17.79 9.91
N ALA A 689 2.24 17.26 9.49
CA ALA A 689 1.01 18.02 9.51
C ALA A 689 0.49 18.21 10.95
N GLU A 690 0.17 19.45 11.27
CA GLU A 690 -0.27 19.88 12.59
C GLU A 690 -1.70 20.46 12.52
N TYR A 691 -2.47 20.24 13.57
CA TYR A 691 -3.76 20.86 13.81
C TYR A 691 -3.74 21.59 15.14
N LYS A 692 -4.15 22.86 15.15
CA LYS A 692 -4.18 23.70 16.36
C LYS A 692 -5.63 23.92 16.81
N LYS A 693 -5.94 23.48 18.03
CA LYS A 693 -7.25 23.64 18.68
C LYS A 693 -7.08 24.41 19.99
N GLY A 694 -7.28 25.73 19.93
CA GLY A 694 -7.02 26.59 21.09
C GLY A 694 -5.53 26.62 21.44
N SER A 695 -5.17 26.18 22.65
CA SER A 695 -3.77 26.06 23.10
C SER A 695 -3.11 24.75 22.71
N ASP A 696 -3.87 23.76 22.28
CA ASP A 696 -3.38 22.40 22.03
C ASP A 696 -2.97 22.26 20.56
N THR A 697 -1.82 21.63 20.34
CA THR A 697 -1.33 21.24 19.01
C THR A 697 -1.33 19.73 18.91
N TYR A 698 -2.06 19.22 17.92
CA TYR A 698 -2.10 17.81 17.56
C TYR A 698 -1.27 17.58 16.30
N ILE A 699 -0.61 16.43 16.23
CA ILE A 699 0.12 15.98 15.04
C ILE A 699 -0.62 14.82 14.41
N LEU A 700 -0.64 14.75 13.08
CA LEU A 700 -1.43 13.75 12.35
C LEU A 700 -1.05 12.30 12.71
N SER A 701 0.21 12.05 13.02
CA SER A 701 0.69 10.74 13.48
C SER A 701 -0.02 10.19 14.72
N GLN A 702 -0.66 11.03 15.54
CA GLN A 702 -1.48 10.59 16.68
C GLN A 702 -2.80 9.92 16.27
N VAL A 703 -3.25 10.12 15.03
CA VAL A 703 -4.49 9.53 14.49
C VAL A 703 -4.22 8.13 13.92
N LEU A 704 -2.97 7.80 13.61
CA LEU A 704 -2.59 6.54 12.97
C LEU A 704 -1.90 5.60 13.97
N LYS A 705 -2.25 4.32 13.92
CA LYS A 705 -1.48 3.27 14.61
C LYS A 705 -0.20 3.02 13.83
N ASN A 706 0.89 2.73 14.53
CA ASN A 706 2.17 2.35 13.92
C ASN A 706 2.74 3.39 12.94
N SER A 707 2.37 4.67 13.10
CA SER A 707 2.75 5.77 12.21
C SER A 707 4.26 5.88 12.01
N GLN A 708 5.05 5.54 13.03
CA GLN A 708 6.51 5.54 13.01
C GLN A 708 7.12 4.66 11.91
N TYR A 709 6.39 3.64 11.45
CA TYR A 709 6.87 2.73 10.41
C TYR A 709 6.54 3.19 8.98
N TYR A 710 5.58 4.11 8.80
CA TYR A 710 5.23 4.62 7.47
C TYR A 710 6.19 5.71 6.97
N VAL A 711 6.72 6.50 7.89
CA VAL A 711 7.58 7.65 7.56
C VAL A 711 9.08 7.37 7.67
N GLY A 712 9.45 6.18 8.19
CA GLY A 712 10.80 5.94 8.66
C GLY A 712 11.12 6.89 9.83
N SER A 713 12.07 6.52 10.69
CA SER A 713 12.40 7.34 11.86
C SER A 713 13.17 8.63 11.53
N ILE A 714 12.79 9.38 10.48
CA ILE A 714 13.56 10.49 9.91
C ILE A 714 12.85 11.82 10.18
N GLY A 715 12.68 12.25 11.44
CA GLY A 715 12.41 13.66 11.72
C GLY A 715 11.62 13.99 13.00
N LYS A 716 12.14 15.01 13.70
CA LYS A 716 11.84 15.57 15.04
C LYS A 716 12.19 14.65 16.21
N ALA A 717 13.02 15.20 17.11
CA ALA A 717 13.52 14.56 18.32
C ALA A 717 12.41 13.94 19.17
N TYR A 718 12.13 12.66 18.93
CA TYR A 718 11.48 11.79 19.89
C TYR A 718 12.56 10.91 20.51
N THR A 719 12.63 10.96 21.84
CA THR A 719 13.58 10.21 22.66
C THR A 719 13.22 8.73 22.64
N GLY A 720 13.67 8.01 21.62
CA GLY A 720 13.65 6.54 21.53
C GLY A 720 14.91 6.07 20.79
N GLU A 721 15.43 4.89 21.15
CA GLU A 721 16.72 4.36 20.69
C GLU A 721 16.82 4.11 19.16
N ASP A 722 15.71 4.20 18.41
CA ASP A 722 15.61 3.90 16.97
C ASP A 722 15.35 5.14 16.06
N ALA A 723 15.48 6.37 16.57
CA ALA A 723 15.28 7.60 15.78
C ALA A 723 16.56 8.09 15.09
N VAL A 724 16.46 8.47 13.80
CA VAL A 724 17.57 9.10 13.06
C VAL A 724 17.65 10.57 13.49
N ASP A 725 18.69 10.88 14.26
CA ASP A 725 19.00 12.24 14.71
C ASP A 725 19.61 13.06 13.55
N VAL A 726 18.75 13.77 12.83
CA VAL A 726 19.11 14.66 11.71
C VAL A 726 20.15 15.73 12.09
N THR A 727 20.22 16.13 13.36
CA THR A 727 21.22 17.12 13.83
C THR A 727 22.66 16.61 13.78
N LYS A 728 22.83 15.28 13.74
CA LYS A 728 24.12 14.60 13.59
C LYS A 728 24.48 14.27 12.15
N LEU A 729 23.58 14.51 11.19
CA LEU A 729 23.83 14.20 9.79
C LEU A 729 24.58 15.33 9.06
N VAL A 730 24.55 16.55 9.59
CA VAL A 730 25.29 17.70 9.04
C VAL A 730 26.34 18.15 10.04
N THR A 731 27.62 18.00 9.69
CA THR A 731 28.76 18.33 10.56
C THR A 731 29.81 19.18 9.85
N TYR A 732 30.42 20.11 10.58
CA TYR A 732 31.58 20.86 10.12
C TYR A 732 32.85 19.99 10.13
N GLN A 733 33.68 20.16 9.12
CA GLN A 733 35.02 19.62 9.02
C GLN A 733 35.99 20.74 8.64
N ASN A 734 37.26 20.61 9.04
CA ASN A 734 38.33 21.58 8.73
C ASN A 734 38.01 23.03 9.10
N TRP A 735 37.32 23.24 10.23
CA TRP A 735 36.93 24.56 10.71
C TRP A 735 38.16 25.41 11.07
N SER A 736 38.36 26.53 10.38
CA SER A 736 39.32 27.58 10.75
C SER A 736 38.66 28.96 10.85
N LYS A 737 39.30 29.81 11.65
CA LYS A 737 38.81 31.14 12.04
C LYS A 737 39.95 32.13 11.76
N GLU A 738 39.71 33.14 10.95
CA GLU A 738 40.69 34.21 10.65
C GLU A 738 40.16 35.61 10.98
#